data_AF-C4JWX0-F1
#
_entry.id   AF-C4JWX0-F1
#
_cell.length_a   1.000
_cell.length_b   1.000
_cell.length_c   1.000
_cell.angle_alpha   90.00
_cell.angle_beta   90.00
_cell.angle_gamma   90.00
#
_symmetry.space_group_name_H-M   'P 1'
#
loop_
_entity.id
_entity.type
_entity.pdbx_description
1 polymer ?
#
loop_
_entity_poly.entity_id
_entity_poly.type
_entity_poly.pdbx_seq_one_letter_code
_entity_poly.pdbx_strand_id
1 'polypeptide(L)'
;MPLTHSARNWATFRRQPLAEISGALGDLGTFLPILIALAVNGSISLPATLVFSGLYNILTGVFFGIPLPVQPMKAIAAVAISRSFCAGEIAAAGSFVGAVILLFSTTGALRWFAGVVPIPVVKGIQVGAGLSLVVAAGAKIKGELSWLGPRWVDNYLWTIAAFAGLVVTNIYRRAPYGLILFLLGLVFAFAVLATSDGRFPSWGLELPGVVRPSLDEWTRGIMEAGIGQIPLTTLNSIIAVVHLAGDLLPDVRTPSITSIGLSVSGMNLLGVWFGCMPVCHGSGGLAAQYRFGARSGASVIVLGVVKLIVGVFLGNTLIDLLKAFPTAFLSVMVIAAGLELASVGESLNTAGAWDLGKHDRSGVLPTMRPAELQLSEAERKQRWTVMIVTVGLLLAFKNDGIGFVAGFLGTANTRRLGAPRPKPKPQLPRMTPKHRGVPTLKARDSAGLQYLSSHIVQRSPSNMSSHAGLASDQVAFFKDNGYLVIPDYLPQDTISALRATTTDLLNSFPLSSHPLTRFTTGDDEEENANNAKHVGDEYFLTSGDKVRFFFEPDAFSPTTNELTRPKHLAVNKIGHSLHSLSPPFSNITHNGTIGARNAAIARSLGFRDPRVLQSMVICKQPGIGAAVPPHKDSEFLFTDPPSAVGWWFALQDAGRGNGGLGFWKGSHKRGRVRRRFVRSAGADISAGTEFIDWSGPGLPKELEGEGDDYVPVDEDFEMLDIPAGSLVLIHGNALHKSEKNTSEQSRFAYTFHVIEGAEGWNYDERNWLQPPENGEGFTRLYAGKE
;
A
#
# COMPACT_ATOMS: atom_id res chain seq x y z
N MET A 1 1.64 -17.45 12.26
CA MET A 1 2.61 -17.78 11.18
C MET A 1 2.16 -17.07 9.92
N PRO A 2 3.05 -16.36 9.20
CA PRO A 2 2.74 -15.91 7.85
C PRO A 2 2.37 -17.13 7.00
N LEU A 3 1.25 -17.05 6.27
CA LEU A 3 0.88 -18.10 5.32
C LEU A 3 2.03 -18.25 4.32
N THR A 4 2.46 -19.48 4.06
CA THR A 4 3.36 -19.77 2.94
C THR A 4 2.74 -19.23 1.64
N HIS A 5 3.55 -18.89 0.63
CA HIS A 5 3.04 -18.38 -0.65
C HIS A 5 1.93 -19.29 -1.21
N SER A 6 2.09 -20.61 -1.11
CA SER A 6 1.07 -21.60 -1.49
C SER A 6 -0.23 -21.48 -0.71
N ALA A 7 -0.16 -21.32 0.62
CA ALA A 7 -1.36 -21.20 1.45
C ALA A 7 -2.09 -19.87 1.19
N ARG A 8 -1.36 -18.78 0.90
CA ARG A 8 -1.96 -17.51 0.47
C ARG A 8 -2.61 -17.62 -0.91
N ASN A 9 -1.90 -18.18 -1.89
CA ASN A 9 -2.43 -18.41 -3.24
C ASN A 9 -3.77 -19.18 -3.16
N TRP A 10 -3.81 -20.26 -2.38
CA TRP A 10 -5.03 -21.02 -2.17
C TRP A 10 -6.14 -20.23 -1.48
N ALA A 11 -5.82 -19.51 -0.40
CA ALA A 11 -6.79 -18.71 0.33
C ALA A 11 -7.37 -17.57 -0.52
N THR A 12 -6.54 -16.86 -1.29
CA THR A 12 -6.97 -15.80 -2.20
C THR A 12 -7.85 -16.37 -3.31
N PHE A 13 -7.43 -17.48 -3.95
CA PHE A 13 -8.22 -18.11 -5.01
C PHE A 13 -9.58 -18.60 -4.51
N ARG A 14 -9.64 -19.19 -3.31
CA ARG A 14 -10.90 -19.64 -2.71
C ARG A 14 -11.85 -18.48 -2.40
N ARG A 15 -11.32 -17.32 -2.00
CA ARG A 15 -12.12 -16.13 -1.68
C ARG A 15 -12.60 -15.38 -2.92
N GLN A 16 -11.76 -15.30 -3.96
CA GLN A 16 -12.01 -14.47 -5.15
C GLN A 16 -11.62 -15.18 -6.47
N PRO A 17 -12.23 -16.34 -6.79
CA PRO A 17 -11.78 -17.15 -7.93
C PRO A 17 -11.95 -16.43 -9.27
N LEU A 18 -13.07 -15.72 -9.47
CA LEU A 18 -13.33 -14.98 -10.70
C LEU A 18 -12.36 -13.82 -10.92
N ALA A 19 -11.91 -13.17 -9.85
CA ALA A 19 -10.94 -12.08 -9.93
C ALA A 19 -9.55 -12.60 -10.28
N GLU A 20 -9.12 -13.72 -9.69
CA GLU A 20 -7.84 -14.36 -10.03
C GLU A 20 -7.84 -14.89 -11.46
N ILE A 21 -8.94 -15.51 -11.93
CA ILE A 21 -9.07 -16.00 -13.31
C ILE A 21 -9.12 -14.83 -14.31
N SER A 22 -9.89 -13.78 -14.03
CA SER A 22 -9.93 -12.57 -14.86
C SER A 22 -8.57 -11.89 -14.92
N GLY A 23 -7.91 -11.75 -13.77
CA GLY A 23 -6.58 -11.18 -13.68
C GLY A 23 -5.53 -12.00 -14.42
N ALA A 24 -5.61 -13.34 -14.38
CA ALA A 24 -4.74 -14.24 -15.15
C ALA A 24 -4.74 -13.95 -16.66
N LEU A 25 -5.85 -13.43 -17.20
CA LEU A 25 -6.02 -13.10 -18.63
C LEU A 25 -5.56 -11.68 -18.97
N GLY A 26 -5.18 -10.88 -17.98
CA GLY A 26 -4.90 -9.45 -18.17
C GLY A 26 -3.74 -9.16 -19.11
N ASP A 27 -2.73 -10.00 -19.11
CA ASP A 27 -1.52 -9.82 -19.90
C ASP A 27 -1.67 -10.33 -21.35
N LEU A 28 -2.77 -11.02 -21.68
CA LEU A 28 -3.05 -11.59 -23.00
C LEU A 28 -3.08 -10.53 -24.11
N GLY A 29 -3.54 -9.32 -23.82
CA GLY A 29 -3.55 -8.21 -24.77
C GLY A 29 -2.15 -7.90 -25.33
N THR A 30 -1.11 -8.06 -24.50
CA THR A 30 0.29 -7.85 -24.91
C THR A 30 0.98 -9.14 -25.36
N PHE A 31 0.57 -10.27 -24.80
CA PHE A 31 1.17 -11.58 -25.06
C PHE A 31 0.78 -12.15 -26.43
N LEU A 32 -0.52 -12.16 -26.76
CA LEU A 32 -1.04 -12.82 -27.95
C LEU A 32 -0.53 -12.22 -29.27
N PRO A 33 -0.53 -10.89 -29.49
CA PRO A 33 -0.06 -10.33 -30.76
C PRO A 33 1.38 -10.70 -31.10
N ILE A 34 2.28 -10.64 -30.11
CA ILE A 34 3.70 -11.00 -30.27
C ILE A 34 3.83 -12.50 -30.57
N LEU A 35 3.13 -13.33 -29.80
CA LEU A 35 3.18 -14.78 -29.95
C LEU A 35 2.68 -15.21 -31.35
N ILE A 36 1.56 -14.65 -31.81
CA ILE A 36 0.98 -14.95 -33.13
C ILE A 36 1.95 -14.53 -34.23
N ALA A 37 2.46 -13.29 -34.19
CA ALA A 37 3.34 -12.78 -35.24
C ALA A 37 4.60 -13.64 -35.41
N LEU A 38 5.24 -14.01 -34.31
CA LEU A 38 6.45 -14.83 -34.34
C LEU A 38 6.18 -16.29 -34.72
N ALA A 39 5.07 -16.87 -34.26
CA ALA A 39 4.70 -18.23 -34.63
C ALA A 39 4.36 -18.34 -36.12
N VAL A 40 3.65 -17.35 -36.67
CA VAL A 40 3.30 -17.29 -38.10
C VAL A 40 4.54 -17.11 -38.96
N ASN A 41 5.53 -16.35 -38.50
CA ASN A 41 6.80 -16.17 -39.20
C ASN A 41 7.74 -17.39 -39.10
N GLY A 42 7.35 -18.44 -38.37
CA GLY A 42 8.21 -19.60 -38.10
C GLY A 42 9.43 -19.27 -37.22
N SER A 43 9.43 -18.09 -36.58
CA SER A 43 10.52 -17.63 -35.74
C SER A 43 10.55 -18.36 -34.40
N ILE A 44 9.42 -18.88 -33.92
CA ILE A 44 9.30 -19.64 -32.66
C ILE A 44 8.39 -20.85 -32.84
N SER A 45 8.51 -21.82 -31.94
CA SER A 45 7.52 -22.88 -31.75
C SER A 45 6.43 -22.40 -30.79
N LEU A 46 5.18 -22.30 -31.27
CA LEU A 46 4.03 -21.98 -30.44
C LEU A 46 3.81 -23.02 -29.31
N PRO A 47 3.81 -24.34 -29.58
CA PRO A 47 3.71 -25.37 -28.54
C PRO A 47 4.79 -25.21 -27.46
N ALA A 48 6.06 -25.12 -27.87
CA ALA A 48 7.17 -24.99 -26.93
C ALA A 48 7.02 -23.73 -26.07
N THR A 49 6.67 -22.60 -26.71
CA THR A 49 6.49 -21.34 -26.00
C THR A 49 5.36 -21.41 -24.98
N LEU A 50 4.23 -22.02 -25.32
CA LEU A 50 3.11 -22.21 -24.38
C LEU A 50 3.47 -23.18 -23.24
N VAL A 51 4.15 -24.28 -23.54
CA VAL A 51 4.57 -25.27 -22.53
C VAL A 51 5.56 -24.67 -21.54
N PHE A 52 6.67 -24.08 -22.02
CA PHE A 52 7.69 -23.54 -21.15
C PHE A 52 7.21 -22.29 -20.41
N SER A 53 6.55 -21.34 -21.08
CA SER A 53 5.99 -20.18 -20.37
C SER A 53 4.86 -20.58 -19.41
N GLY A 54 4.13 -21.65 -19.69
CA GLY A 54 3.13 -22.23 -18.80
C GLY A 54 3.77 -22.78 -17.53
N LEU A 55 4.79 -23.63 -17.69
CA LEU A 55 5.60 -24.17 -16.59
C LEU A 55 6.21 -23.05 -15.74
N TYR A 56 6.82 -22.05 -16.39
CA TYR A 56 7.43 -20.94 -15.68
C TYR A 56 6.41 -20.11 -14.90
N ASN A 57 5.21 -19.86 -15.43
CA ASN A 57 4.14 -19.19 -14.69
C ASN A 57 3.69 -19.98 -13.45
N ILE A 58 3.63 -21.31 -13.54
CA ILE A 58 3.34 -22.16 -12.37
C ILE A 58 4.45 -22.02 -11.33
N LEU A 59 5.71 -22.18 -11.75
CA LEU A 59 6.86 -22.08 -10.85
C LEU A 59 6.92 -20.70 -10.18
N THR A 60 6.85 -19.62 -10.95
CA THR A 60 6.96 -18.24 -10.43
C THR A 60 5.78 -17.90 -9.53
N GLY A 61 4.57 -18.37 -9.83
CA GLY A 61 3.41 -18.21 -8.97
C GLY A 61 3.55 -18.92 -7.62
N VAL A 62 4.17 -20.11 -7.60
CA VAL A 62 4.48 -20.85 -6.36
C VAL A 62 5.62 -20.18 -5.58
N PHE A 63 6.70 -19.80 -6.26
CA PHE A 63 7.90 -19.25 -5.61
C PHE A 63 7.72 -17.83 -5.09
N PHE A 64 7.06 -16.95 -5.84
CA PHE A 64 6.92 -15.53 -5.48
C PHE A 64 5.56 -15.18 -4.87
N GLY A 65 4.51 -15.98 -5.12
CA GLY A 65 3.18 -15.75 -4.55
C GLY A 65 2.52 -14.42 -4.96
N ILE A 66 2.93 -13.84 -6.09
CA ILE A 66 2.37 -12.62 -6.68
C ILE A 66 1.96 -12.88 -8.14
N PRO A 67 1.03 -12.10 -8.71
CA PRO A 67 0.57 -12.23 -10.10
C PRO A 67 1.64 -11.73 -11.07
N LEU A 68 2.72 -12.50 -11.20
CA LEU A 68 3.91 -12.16 -11.96
C LEU A 68 3.95 -12.95 -13.28
N PRO A 69 3.40 -12.39 -14.38
CA PRO A 69 3.29 -13.11 -15.63
C PRO A 69 4.63 -13.25 -16.35
N VAL A 70 4.80 -14.40 -16.98
CA VAL A 70 5.88 -14.71 -17.91
C VAL A 70 5.45 -14.37 -19.34
N GLN A 71 6.20 -13.47 -19.98
CA GLN A 71 5.88 -12.86 -21.28
C GLN A 71 7.08 -12.86 -22.25
N PRO A 72 6.86 -12.87 -23.57
CA PRO A 72 7.91 -12.68 -24.58
C PRO A 72 8.74 -11.42 -24.39
N MET A 73 10.05 -11.52 -24.63
CA MET A 73 10.97 -10.38 -24.65
C MET A 73 10.69 -9.46 -25.84
N LYS A 74 10.25 -8.23 -25.56
CA LYS A 74 9.73 -7.30 -26.57
C LYS A 74 10.76 -6.86 -27.62
N ALA A 75 12.00 -6.55 -27.25
CA ALA A 75 12.99 -6.06 -28.23
C ALA A 75 13.45 -7.20 -29.14
N ILE A 76 13.71 -8.39 -28.59
CA ILE A 76 14.00 -9.59 -29.39
C ILE A 76 12.82 -9.88 -30.34
N ALA A 77 11.58 -9.84 -29.85
CA ALA A 77 10.40 -10.04 -30.68
C ALA A 77 10.29 -9.01 -31.82
N ALA A 78 10.50 -7.73 -31.53
CA ALA A 78 10.41 -6.67 -32.52
C ALA A 78 11.49 -6.80 -33.62
N VAL A 79 12.73 -7.09 -33.23
CA VAL A 79 13.82 -7.35 -34.18
C VAL A 79 13.52 -8.60 -35.01
N ALA A 80 13.07 -9.68 -34.37
CA ALA A 80 12.72 -10.91 -35.05
C ALA A 80 11.60 -10.75 -36.09
N ILE A 81 10.57 -9.95 -35.79
CA ILE A 81 9.49 -9.65 -36.74
C ILE A 81 10.00 -8.78 -37.89
N SER A 82 10.82 -7.76 -37.59
CA SER A 82 11.28 -6.80 -38.61
C SER A 82 12.39 -7.34 -39.53
N ARG A 83 13.20 -8.28 -39.04
CA ARG A 83 14.34 -8.88 -39.74
C ARG A 83 14.10 -10.34 -40.14
N SER A 84 12.91 -10.87 -39.83
CA SER A 84 12.52 -12.25 -40.09
C SER A 84 13.49 -13.29 -39.51
N PHE A 85 13.78 -13.18 -38.21
CA PHE A 85 14.69 -14.12 -37.55
C PHE A 85 14.15 -15.55 -37.54
N CYS A 86 15.06 -16.51 -37.67
CA CYS A 86 14.79 -17.91 -37.43
C CYS A 86 14.82 -18.25 -35.91
N ALA A 87 14.39 -19.46 -35.56
CA ALA A 87 14.40 -19.94 -34.19
C ALA A 87 15.82 -20.02 -33.58
N GLY A 88 16.86 -20.28 -34.38
CA GLY A 88 18.25 -20.33 -33.94
C GLY A 88 18.75 -18.96 -33.45
N GLU A 89 18.50 -17.90 -34.21
CA GLU A 89 18.89 -16.52 -33.86
C GLU A 89 18.19 -16.05 -32.58
N ILE A 90 16.90 -16.34 -32.46
CA ILE A 90 16.10 -16.01 -31.29
C ILE A 90 16.61 -16.77 -30.05
N ALA A 91 16.92 -18.07 -30.21
CA ALA A 91 17.44 -18.88 -29.12
C ALA A 91 18.81 -18.40 -28.65
N ALA A 92 19.69 -18.00 -29.58
CA ALA A 92 20.97 -17.40 -29.27
C ALA A 92 20.83 -16.06 -28.53
N ALA A 93 19.97 -15.17 -29.03
CA ALA A 93 19.71 -13.87 -28.39
C ALA A 93 19.20 -14.04 -26.95
N GLY A 94 18.23 -14.94 -26.75
CA GLY A 94 17.69 -15.26 -25.43
C GLY A 94 18.73 -15.87 -24.49
N SER A 95 19.50 -16.83 -24.98
CA SER A 95 20.58 -17.48 -24.20
C SER A 95 21.63 -16.47 -23.74
N PHE A 96 22.03 -15.57 -24.63
CA PHE A 96 22.98 -14.51 -24.31
C PHE A 96 22.46 -13.56 -23.23
N VAL A 97 21.22 -13.07 -23.37
CA VAL A 97 20.58 -12.23 -22.35
C VAL A 97 20.48 -12.99 -21.02
N GLY A 98 20.06 -14.26 -21.05
CA GLY A 98 19.97 -15.11 -19.86
C GLY A 98 21.31 -15.29 -19.14
N ALA A 99 22.40 -15.46 -19.89
CA ALA A 99 23.76 -15.58 -19.34
C ALA A 99 24.28 -14.27 -18.75
N VAL A 100 24.05 -13.14 -19.42
CA VAL A 100 24.45 -11.81 -18.92
C VAL A 100 23.67 -11.46 -17.65
N ILE A 101 22.36 -11.70 -17.64
CA ILE A 101 21.53 -11.47 -16.44
C ILE A 101 21.91 -12.43 -15.30
N LEU A 102 22.32 -13.67 -15.60
CA LEU A 102 22.89 -14.58 -14.59
C LEU A 102 24.11 -13.96 -13.92
N LEU A 103 25.08 -13.54 -14.75
CA LEU A 103 26.31 -12.91 -14.29
C LEU A 103 26.00 -11.67 -13.45
N PHE A 104 25.10 -10.80 -13.89
CA PHE A 104 24.74 -9.61 -13.12
C PHE A 104 24.01 -9.94 -11.80
N SER A 105 23.24 -11.04 -11.77
CA SER A 105 22.53 -11.49 -10.57
C SER A 105 23.48 -12.07 -9.53
N THR A 106 24.42 -12.93 -9.95
CA THR A 106 25.36 -13.63 -9.05
C THR A 106 26.49 -12.73 -8.56
N THR A 107 26.96 -11.78 -9.38
CA THR A 107 27.97 -10.79 -8.99
C THR A 107 27.43 -9.65 -8.13
N GLY A 108 26.10 -9.52 -8.03
CA GLY A 108 25.45 -8.39 -7.35
C GLY A 108 25.40 -7.10 -8.18
N ALA A 109 25.84 -7.12 -9.45
CA ALA A 109 25.80 -5.96 -10.34
C ALA A 109 24.39 -5.40 -10.52
N LEU A 110 23.35 -6.26 -10.58
CA LEU A 110 21.94 -5.79 -10.62
C LEU A 110 21.56 -5.00 -9.37
N ARG A 111 22.01 -5.43 -8.20
CA ARG A 111 21.71 -4.78 -6.92
C ARG A 111 22.44 -3.44 -6.82
N TRP A 112 23.71 -3.42 -7.22
CA TRP A 112 24.47 -2.19 -7.34
C TRP A 112 23.79 -1.20 -8.30
N PHE A 113 23.41 -1.67 -9.49
CA PHE A 113 22.76 -0.85 -10.50
C PHE A 113 21.44 -0.28 -10.00
N ALA A 114 20.59 -1.08 -9.36
CA ALA A 114 19.35 -0.60 -8.77
C ALA A 114 19.55 0.45 -7.66
N GLY A 115 20.64 0.33 -6.89
CA GLY A 115 20.98 1.31 -5.85
C GLY A 115 21.50 2.66 -6.38
N VAL A 116 21.96 2.73 -7.64
CA VAL A 116 22.44 3.97 -8.25
C VAL A 116 21.41 4.65 -9.15
N VAL A 117 20.36 3.94 -9.57
CA VAL A 117 19.31 4.49 -10.44
C VAL A 117 18.29 5.27 -9.60
N PRO A 118 18.08 6.58 -9.89
CA PRO A 118 17.09 7.39 -9.20
C PRO A 118 15.65 6.92 -9.46
N ILE A 119 14.76 7.07 -8.48
CA ILE A 119 13.32 6.76 -8.60
C ILE A 119 12.69 7.49 -9.79
N PRO A 120 12.95 8.80 -10.04
CA PRO A 120 12.38 9.49 -11.19
C PRO A 120 12.66 8.82 -12.54
N VAL A 121 13.83 8.19 -12.69
CA VAL A 121 14.18 7.47 -13.92
C VAL A 121 13.38 6.17 -14.00
N VAL A 122 13.26 5.42 -12.91
CA VAL A 122 12.46 4.17 -12.88
C VAL A 122 10.98 4.47 -13.15
N LYS A 123 10.40 5.46 -12.49
CA LYS A 123 9.03 5.92 -12.72
C LYS A 123 8.85 6.42 -14.15
N GLY A 124 9.84 7.13 -14.69
CA GLY A 124 9.82 7.59 -16.08
C GLY A 124 9.78 6.44 -17.09
N ILE A 125 10.51 5.36 -16.82
CA ILE A 125 10.46 4.14 -17.64
C ILE A 125 9.08 3.47 -17.53
N GLN A 126 8.51 3.35 -16.33
CA GLN A 126 7.18 2.75 -16.13
C GLN A 126 6.10 3.56 -16.87
N VAL A 127 6.05 4.88 -16.65
CA VAL A 127 5.10 5.78 -17.31
C VAL A 127 5.29 5.76 -18.84
N GLY A 128 6.53 5.83 -19.31
CA GLY A 128 6.85 5.78 -20.74
C GLY A 128 6.49 4.44 -21.39
N ALA A 129 6.70 3.33 -20.70
CA ALA A 129 6.29 2.00 -21.15
C ALA A 129 4.75 1.86 -21.18
N GLY A 130 4.05 2.39 -20.16
CA GLY A 130 2.59 2.42 -20.11
C GLY A 130 1.98 3.21 -21.27
N LEU A 131 2.49 4.42 -21.52
CA LEU A 131 2.06 5.25 -22.65
C LEU A 131 2.42 4.62 -24.01
N SER A 132 3.57 3.93 -24.11
CA SER A 132 3.95 3.19 -25.31
C SER A 132 2.97 2.07 -25.65
N LEU A 133 2.42 1.37 -24.64
CA LEU A 133 1.36 0.37 -24.83
C LEU A 133 0.07 1.02 -25.37
N VAL A 134 -0.33 2.17 -24.82
CA VAL A 134 -1.50 2.93 -25.28
C VAL A 134 -1.31 3.38 -26.73
N VAL A 135 -0.15 3.96 -27.07
CA VAL A 135 0.17 4.42 -28.43
C VAL A 135 0.17 3.25 -29.42
N ALA A 136 0.76 2.10 -29.06
CA ALA A 136 0.79 0.91 -29.91
C ALA A 136 -0.62 0.35 -30.16
N ALA A 137 -1.44 0.24 -29.11
CA ALA A 137 -2.83 -0.21 -29.24
C ALA A 137 -3.68 0.76 -30.09
N GLY A 138 -3.51 2.08 -29.88
CA GLY A 138 -4.19 3.09 -30.68
C GLY A 138 -3.78 3.06 -32.16
N ALA A 139 -2.49 2.87 -32.44
CA ALA A 139 -1.99 2.69 -33.80
C ALA A 139 -2.57 1.43 -34.46
N LYS A 140 -2.68 0.32 -33.72
CA LYS A 140 -3.30 -0.91 -34.19
C LYS A 140 -4.78 -0.73 -34.53
N ILE A 141 -5.55 -0.11 -33.63
CA ILE A 141 -6.97 0.24 -33.86
C ILE A 141 -7.10 1.10 -35.12
N LYS A 142 -6.27 2.15 -35.27
CA LYS A 142 -6.33 3.05 -36.43
C LYS A 142 -5.92 2.38 -37.73
N GLY A 143 -4.96 1.45 -37.69
CA GLY A 143 -4.42 0.78 -38.87
C GLY A 143 -5.24 -0.42 -39.35
N GLU A 144 -5.84 -1.17 -38.42
CA GLU A 144 -6.53 -2.44 -38.73
C GLU A 144 -8.05 -2.33 -38.73
N LEU A 145 -8.65 -1.35 -38.03
CA LEU A 145 -10.10 -1.26 -37.85
C LEU A 145 -10.70 -0.06 -38.59
N SER A 146 -11.97 -0.20 -38.96
CA SER A 146 -12.83 0.86 -39.49
C SER A 146 -14.19 0.82 -38.76
N TRP A 147 -15.14 1.67 -39.15
CA TRP A 147 -16.45 1.72 -38.50
C TRP A 147 -17.23 0.41 -38.56
N LEU A 148 -17.15 -0.32 -39.67
CA LEU A 148 -17.92 -1.56 -39.89
C LEU A 148 -17.06 -2.76 -40.28
N GLY A 149 -15.78 -2.55 -40.58
CA GLY A 149 -14.84 -3.59 -41.00
C GLY A 149 -13.55 -3.60 -40.17
N PRO A 150 -12.67 -4.59 -40.38
CA PRO A 150 -12.65 -5.54 -41.49
C PRO A 150 -13.67 -6.67 -41.39
N ARG A 151 -14.24 -6.90 -40.19
CA ARG A 151 -15.28 -7.91 -39.95
C ARG A 151 -16.39 -7.34 -39.06
N TRP A 152 -17.56 -7.96 -39.08
CA TRP A 152 -18.69 -7.57 -38.21
C TRP A 152 -18.38 -7.69 -36.71
N VAL A 153 -17.45 -8.59 -36.34
CA VAL A 153 -16.96 -8.80 -34.97
C VAL A 153 -15.79 -7.90 -34.56
N ASP A 154 -15.17 -7.18 -35.50
CA ASP A 154 -13.91 -6.47 -35.25
C ASP A 154 -13.90 -5.13 -36.00
N ASN A 155 -14.31 -4.08 -35.28
CA ASN A 155 -14.53 -2.74 -35.81
C ASN A 155 -14.56 -1.70 -34.67
N TYR A 156 -14.73 -0.42 -35.01
CA TYR A 156 -14.80 0.66 -34.02
C TYR A 156 -15.99 0.55 -33.07
N LEU A 157 -17.14 -0.01 -33.48
CA LEU A 157 -18.29 -0.15 -32.60
C LEU A 157 -17.97 -1.08 -31.42
N TRP A 158 -17.34 -2.22 -31.69
CA TRP A 158 -16.87 -3.14 -30.64
C TRP A 158 -15.76 -2.54 -29.79
N THR A 159 -14.90 -1.71 -30.38
CA THR A 159 -13.88 -0.96 -29.63
C THR A 159 -14.52 0.00 -28.64
N ILE A 160 -15.52 0.79 -29.07
CA ILE A 160 -16.27 1.72 -28.23
C ILE A 160 -17.04 0.96 -27.15
N ALA A 161 -17.73 -0.12 -27.51
CA ALA A 161 -18.48 -0.94 -26.56
C ALA A 161 -17.58 -1.55 -25.48
N ALA A 162 -16.42 -2.08 -25.87
CA ALA A 162 -15.42 -2.57 -24.93
C ALA A 162 -14.92 -1.41 -24.05
N PHE A 163 -14.51 -0.28 -24.62
CA PHE A 163 -14.03 0.86 -23.82
C PHE A 163 -15.09 1.40 -22.85
N ALA A 164 -16.35 1.50 -23.26
CA ALA A 164 -17.46 1.86 -22.40
C ALA A 164 -17.65 0.84 -21.27
N GLY A 165 -17.59 -0.46 -21.59
CA GLY A 165 -17.61 -1.54 -20.60
C GLY A 165 -16.45 -1.44 -19.61
N LEU A 166 -15.25 -1.10 -20.05
CA LEU A 166 -14.09 -0.86 -19.19
C LEU A 166 -14.34 0.29 -18.21
N VAL A 167 -14.93 1.41 -18.67
CA VAL A 167 -15.28 2.55 -17.82
C VAL A 167 -16.35 2.17 -16.81
N VAL A 168 -17.44 1.54 -17.26
CA VAL A 168 -18.54 1.09 -16.38
C VAL A 168 -18.04 0.13 -15.31
N THR A 169 -17.21 -0.84 -15.68
CA THR A 169 -16.63 -1.80 -14.72
C THR A 169 -15.57 -1.19 -13.80
N ASN A 170 -14.98 -0.05 -14.16
CA ASN A 170 -14.14 0.73 -13.24
C ASN A 170 -14.95 1.39 -12.13
N ILE A 171 -16.18 1.83 -12.44
CA ILE A 171 -17.14 2.40 -11.49
C ILE A 171 -17.77 1.28 -10.65
N TYR A 172 -18.22 0.20 -11.28
CA TYR A 172 -18.87 -0.95 -10.66
C TYR A 172 -17.93 -2.16 -10.64
N ARG A 173 -17.03 -2.19 -9.65
CA ARG A 173 -15.88 -3.13 -9.56
C ARG A 173 -16.22 -4.61 -9.28
N ARG A 174 -17.46 -5.05 -9.53
CA ARG A 174 -17.90 -6.44 -9.26
C ARG A 174 -17.73 -7.39 -10.46
N ALA A 175 -17.61 -6.86 -11.67
CA ALA A 175 -17.57 -7.68 -12.90
C ALA A 175 -16.14 -8.09 -13.30
N PRO A 176 -15.88 -9.37 -13.63
CA PRO A 176 -14.59 -9.85 -14.12
C PRO A 176 -14.39 -9.45 -15.59
N TYR A 177 -14.21 -8.16 -15.84
CA TYR A 177 -14.25 -7.58 -17.19
C TYR A 177 -13.25 -8.23 -18.18
N GLY A 178 -12.02 -8.53 -17.73
CA GLY A 178 -11.03 -9.20 -18.56
C GLY A 178 -11.48 -10.58 -19.03
N LEU A 179 -12.09 -11.36 -18.12
CA LEU A 179 -12.68 -12.66 -18.45
C LEU A 179 -13.86 -12.55 -19.42
N ILE A 180 -14.75 -11.56 -19.22
CA ILE A 180 -15.90 -11.33 -20.10
C ILE A 180 -15.43 -11.02 -21.52
N LEU A 181 -14.50 -10.08 -21.69
CA LEU A 181 -13.94 -9.76 -23.00
C LEU A 181 -13.25 -10.95 -23.65
N PHE A 182 -12.49 -11.74 -22.88
CA PHE A 182 -11.80 -12.90 -23.41
C PHE A 182 -12.78 -13.97 -23.92
N LEU A 183 -13.80 -14.30 -23.13
CA LEU A 183 -14.83 -15.27 -23.54
C LEU A 183 -15.63 -14.79 -24.75
N LEU A 184 -16.02 -13.50 -24.78
CA LEU A 184 -16.69 -12.92 -25.93
C LEU A 184 -15.79 -12.93 -27.17
N GLY A 185 -14.51 -12.59 -27.01
CA GLY A 185 -13.50 -12.66 -28.07
C GLY A 185 -13.30 -14.07 -28.61
N LEU A 186 -13.31 -15.10 -27.75
CA LEU A 186 -13.28 -16.51 -28.18
C LEU A 186 -14.53 -16.89 -28.97
N VAL A 187 -15.72 -16.51 -28.51
CA VAL A 187 -16.98 -16.75 -29.26
C VAL A 187 -16.91 -16.12 -30.65
N PHE A 188 -16.41 -14.88 -30.73
CA PHE A 188 -16.24 -14.18 -32.01
C PHE A 188 -15.19 -14.85 -32.90
N ALA A 189 -14.06 -15.29 -32.34
CA ALA A 189 -13.03 -16.00 -33.08
C ALA A 189 -13.58 -17.31 -33.68
N PHE A 190 -14.33 -18.10 -32.89
CA PHE A 190 -14.97 -19.32 -33.39
C PHE A 190 -16.04 -19.05 -34.45
N ALA A 191 -16.84 -18.00 -34.29
CA ALA A 191 -17.83 -17.60 -35.30
C ALA A 191 -17.17 -17.18 -36.62
N VAL A 192 -16.02 -16.49 -36.55
CA VAL A 192 -15.21 -16.17 -37.74
C VAL A 192 -14.66 -17.45 -38.38
N LEU A 193 -14.11 -18.39 -37.60
CA LEU A 193 -13.63 -19.66 -38.14
C LEU A 193 -14.75 -20.47 -38.81
N ALA A 194 -15.95 -20.48 -38.22
CA ALA A 194 -17.10 -21.18 -38.79
C ALA A 194 -17.60 -20.59 -40.13
N THR A 195 -17.25 -19.34 -40.41
CA THR A 195 -17.67 -18.61 -41.63
C THR A 195 -16.52 -18.38 -42.60
N SER A 196 -15.33 -18.89 -42.32
CA SER A 196 -14.14 -18.76 -43.16
C SER A 196 -13.50 -20.14 -43.42
N ASP A 197 -12.57 -20.23 -44.36
CA ASP A 197 -11.81 -21.48 -44.65
C ASP A 197 -10.74 -21.80 -43.57
N GLY A 198 -10.86 -21.22 -42.38
CA GLY A 198 -9.93 -21.42 -41.27
C GLY A 198 -10.08 -22.79 -40.61
N ARG A 199 -8.98 -23.35 -40.09
CA ARG A 199 -9.03 -24.65 -39.42
C ARG A 199 -9.42 -24.51 -37.96
N PHE A 200 -10.37 -25.34 -37.52
CA PHE A 200 -10.68 -25.45 -36.10
C PHE A 200 -9.51 -26.06 -35.33
N PRO A 201 -9.27 -25.62 -34.08
CA PRO A 201 -8.32 -26.29 -33.21
C PRO A 201 -8.68 -27.76 -33.05
N SER A 202 -7.68 -28.63 -33.08
CA SER A 202 -7.87 -30.07 -32.94
C SER A 202 -6.93 -30.63 -31.89
N TRP A 203 -7.36 -31.71 -31.26
CA TRP A 203 -6.57 -32.39 -30.24
C TRP A 203 -5.43 -33.16 -30.90
N GLY A 204 -4.19 -32.87 -30.48
CA GLY A 204 -2.99 -33.55 -30.95
C GLY A 204 -1.85 -33.36 -29.96
N LEU A 205 -1.00 -34.39 -29.82
CA LEU A 205 0.19 -34.29 -28.98
C LEU A 205 1.34 -33.68 -29.78
N GLU A 206 1.70 -32.43 -29.46
CA GLU A 206 2.86 -31.76 -30.07
C GLU A 206 3.96 -31.56 -29.02
N LEU A 207 5.07 -32.30 -29.15
CA LEU A 207 6.22 -32.18 -28.25
C LEU A 207 7.23 -31.15 -28.80
N PRO A 208 7.89 -30.36 -27.92
CA PRO A 208 8.89 -29.38 -28.35
C PRO A 208 10.09 -30.04 -29.04
N GLY A 209 10.41 -29.58 -30.25
CA GLY A 209 11.63 -29.97 -30.97
C GLY A 209 12.87 -29.24 -30.43
N VAL A 210 14.06 -29.78 -30.66
CA VAL A 210 15.32 -29.18 -30.20
C VAL A 210 15.88 -28.22 -31.24
N VAL A 211 16.23 -27.00 -30.83
CA VAL A 211 16.90 -25.97 -31.63
C VAL A 211 18.37 -25.92 -31.22
N ARG A 212 19.27 -25.93 -32.22
CA ARG A 212 20.71 -25.81 -32.02
C ARG A 212 21.23 -24.66 -32.89
N PRO A 213 21.48 -23.47 -32.31
CA PRO A 213 21.95 -22.34 -33.08
C PRO A 213 23.36 -22.59 -33.66
N SER A 214 23.54 -22.26 -34.94
CA SER A 214 24.83 -22.17 -35.61
C SER A 214 25.62 -20.94 -35.15
N LEU A 215 26.93 -20.90 -35.44
CA LEU A 215 27.78 -19.77 -35.05
C LEU A 215 27.35 -18.43 -35.66
N ASP A 216 26.82 -18.46 -36.88
CA ASP A 216 26.30 -17.28 -37.55
C ASP A 216 25.02 -16.77 -36.86
N GLU A 217 24.10 -17.67 -36.52
CA GLU A 217 22.88 -17.33 -35.77
C GLU A 217 23.20 -16.82 -34.36
N TRP A 218 24.25 -17.34 -33.72
CA TRP A 218 24.78 -16.79 -32.48
C TRP A 218 25.22 -15.34 -32.63
N THR A 219 25.99 -15.07 -33.67
CA THR A 219 26.54 -13.73 -33.94
C THR A 219 25.42 -12.75 -34.25
N ARG A 220 24.52 -13.08 -35.18
CA ARG A 220 23.39 -12.23 -35.56
C ARG A 220 22.42 -12.01 -34.40
N GLY A 221 22.01 -13.08 -33.74
CA GLY A 221 21.10 -13.02 -32.59
C GLY A 221 21.64 -12.13 -31.46
N ILE A 222 22.92 -12.27 -31.11
CA ILE A 222 23.55 -11.44 -30.07
C ILE A 222 23.64 -9.97 -30.50
N MET A 223 24.22 -9.71 -31.67
CA MET A 223 24.59 -8.37 -32.09
C MET A 223 23.37 -7.51 -32.44
N GLU A 224 22.37 -8.11 -33.07
CA GLU A 224 21.21 -7.37 -33.57
C GLU A 224 20.05 -7.31 -32.57
N ALA A 225 19.91 -8.30 -31.70
CA ALA A 225 18.78 -8.38 -30.75
C ALA A 225 19.21 -8.49 -29.27
N GLY A 226 20.18 -9.34 -28.96
CA GLY A 226 20.60 -9.65 -27.60
C GLY A 226 21.14 -8.45 -26.82
N ILE A 227 22.05 -7.66 -27.42
CA ILE A 227 22.67 -6.49 -26.76
C ILE A 227 21.60 -5.45 -26.38
N GLY A 228 20.69 -5.13 -27.31
CA GLY A 228 19.62 -4.16 -27.08
C GLY A 228 18.60 -4.60 -26.02
N GLN A 229 18.47 -5.91 -25.79
CA GLN A 229 17.52 -6.48 -24.83
C GLN A 229 18.05 -6.45 -23.37
N ILE A 230 19.36 -6.36 -23.14
CA ILE A 230 19.94 -6.35 -21.78
C ILE A 230 19.42 -5.16 -20.95
N PRO A 231 19.48 -3.89 -21.43
CA PRO A 231 18.95 -2.76 -20.68
C PRO A 231 17.45 -2.89 -20.43
N LEU A 232 16.69 -3.33 -21.44
CA LEU A 232 15.24 -3.49 -21.36
C LEU A 232 14.85 -4.54 -20.29
N THR A 233 15.54 -5.67 -20.29
CA THR A 233 15.30 -6.74 -19.31
C THR A 233 15.68 -6.28 -17.90
N THR A 234 16.82 -5.63 -17.75
CA THR A 234 17.29 -5.12 -16.46
C THR A 234 16.32 -4.09 -15.89
N LEU A 235 15.93 -3.11 -16.71
CA LEU A 235 15.11 -1.99 -16.27
C LEU A 235 13.64 -2.35 -16.15
N ASN A 236 13.03 -2.93 -17.19
CA ASN A 236 11.59 -3.17 -17.24
C ASN A 236 11.20 -4.49 -16.57
N SER A 237 11.95 -5.56 -16.81
CA SER A 237 11.59 -6.92 -16.39
C SER A 237 12.12 -7.33 -15.01
N ILE A 238 13.08 -6.59 -14.46
CA ILE A 238 13.64 -6.86 -13.14
C ILE A 238 13.38 -5.67 -12.20
N ILE A 239 13.99 -4.52 -12.48
CA ILE A 239 13.93 -3.36 -11.57
C ILE A 239 12.49 -2.83 -11.48
N ALA A 240 11.88 -2.43 -12.59
CA ALA A 240 10.54 -1.86 -12.58
C ALA A 240 9.48 -2.86 -12.10
N VAL A 241 9.66 -4.16 -12.35
CA VAL A 241 8.79 -5.24 -11.84
C VAL A 241 8.85 -5.33 -10.32
N VAL A 242 10.05 -5.39 -9.73
CA VAL A 242 10.22 -5.47 -8.27
C VAL A 242 9.60 -4.27 -7.59
N HIS A 243 9.82 -3.07 -8.14
CA HIS A 243 9.26 -1.85 -7.56
C HIS A 243 7.75 -1.77 -7.73
N LEU A 244 7.22 -2.10 -8.91
CA LEU A 244 5.78 -2.15 -9.13
C LEU A 244 5.11 -3.20 -8.22
N ALA A 245 5.75 -4.35 -7.98
CA ALA A 245 5.22 -5.36 -7.08
C ALA A 245 5.12 -4.85 -5.64
N GLY A 246 6.11 -4.08 -5.16
CA GLY A 246 6.03 -3.42 -3.86
C GLY A 246 4.94 -2.36 -3.78
N ASP A 247 4.74 -1.58 -4.85
CA ASP A 247 3.71 -0.54 -4.90
C ASP A 247 2.29 -1.12 -4.97
N LEU A 248 2.06 -2.15 -5.79
CA LEU A 248 0.74 -2.74 -6.00
C LEU A 248 0.33 -3.74 -4.90
N LEU A 249 1.30 -4.39 -4.25
CA LEU A 249 1.06 -5.46 -3.28
C LEU A 249 1.92 -5.24 -2.02
N PRO A 250 1.73 -4.13 -1.28
CA PRO A 250 2.57 -3.79 -0.12
C PRO A 250 2.44 -4.79 1.03
N ASP A 251 1.29 -5.47 1.15
CA ASP A 251 1.03 -6.51 2.15
C ASP A 251 1.77 -7.84 1.86
N VAL A 252 2.59 -7.87 0.81
CA VAL A 252 3.29 -9.06 0.32
C VAL A 252 4.77 -8.80 0.32
N ARG A 253 5.55 -9.79 0.79
CA ARG A 253 7.01 -9.73 0.65
C ARG A 253 7.41 -9.59 -0.81
N THR A 254 7.89 -8.41 -1.19
CA THR A 254 8.38 -8.12 -2.53
C THR A 254 9.57 -9.02 -2.87
N PRO A 255 9.56 -9.70 -4.04
CA PRO A 255 10.72 -10.44 -4.51
C PRO A 255 11.96 -9.54 -4.64
N SER A 256 13.14 -10.07 -4.34
CA SER A 256 14.38 -9.32 -4.53
C SER A 256 14.77 -9.23 -6.01
N ILE A 257 15.47 -8.17 -6.38
CA ILE A 257 16.06 -7.97 -7.71
C ILE A 257 16.90 -9.17 -8.15
N THR A 258 17.70 -9.74 -7.23
CA THR A 258 18.48 -10.95 -7.49
C THR A 258 17.58 -12.15 -7.79
N SER A 259 16.52 -12.37 -7.03
CA SER A 259 15.61 -13.51 -7.24
C SER A 259 14.84 -13.43 -8.56
N ILE A 260 14.40 -12.23 -8.94
CA ILE A 260 13.76 -11.98 -10.24
C ILE A 260 14.77 -12.14 -11.38
N GLY A 261 16.01 -11.63 -11.23
CA GLY A 261 17.08 -11.82 -12.21
C GLY A 261 17.45 -13.29 -12.43
N LEU A 262 17.59 -14.08 -11.36
CA LEU A 262 17.81 -15.53 -11.45
C LEU A 262 16.65 -16.25 -12.14
N SER A 263 15.41 -15.85 -11.86
CA SER A 263 14.23 -16.38 -12.54
C SER A 263 14.28 -16.11 -14.05
N VAL A 264 14.53 -14.85 -14.46
CA VAL A 264 14.67 -14.49 -15.89
C VAL A 264 15.81 -15.27 -16.54
N SER A 265 16.96 -15.38 -15.88
CA SER A 265 18.09 -16.17 -16.38
C SER A 265 17.72 -17.63 -16.62
N GLY A 266 17.14 -18.30 -15.61
CA GLY A 266 16.76 -19.71 -15.71
C GLY A 266 15.77 -19.98 -16.85
N MET A 267 14.76 -19.11 -17.01
CA MET A 267 13.78 -19.27 -18.09
C MET A 267 14.43 -19.23 -19.49
N ASN A 268 15.43 -18.37 -19.69
CA ASN A 268 16.08 -18.16 -21.00
C ASN A 268 17.29 -19.06 -21.24
N LEU A 269 17.82 -19.73 -20.22
CA LEU A 269 18.88 -20.73 -20.39
C LEU A 269 18.33 -22.14 -20.64
N LEU A 270 17.03 -22.36 -20.37
CA LEU A 270 16.38 -23.66 -20.48
C LEU A 270 15.44 -23.76 -21.70
N GLY A 271 14.44 -22.89 -21.78
CA GLY A 271 13.33 -23.07 -22.73
C GLY A 271 13.72 -22.84 -24.19
N VAL A 272 14.65 -21.93 -24.44
CA VAL A 272 15.01 -21.46 -25.79
C VAL A 272 15.60 -22.56 -26.68
N TRP A 273 16.23 -23.58 -26.07
CA TRP A 273 16.75 -24.77 -26.75
C TRP A 273 15.67 -25.64 -27.38
N PHE A 274 14.40 -25.35 -27.10
CA PHE A 274 13.26 -26.06 -27.64
C PHE A 274 12.43 -25.22 -28.61
N GLY A 275 12.98 -24.10 -29.09
CA GLY A 275 12.27 -23.13 -29.92
C GLY A 275 11.24 -22.29 -29.15
N CYS A 276 11.31 -22.29 -27.81
CA CYS A 276 10.54 -21.37 -26.98
C CYS A 276 11.01 -19.94 -27.24
N MET A 277 10.07 -19.02 -27.38
CA MET A 277 10.36 -17.60 -27.34
C MET A 277 11.11 -17.24 -26.04
N PRO A 278 12.21 -16.47 -26.07
CA PRO A 278 12.82 -15.87 -24.90
C PRO A 278 11.79 -15.07 -24.12
N VAL A 279 11.72 -15.32 -22.81
CA VAL A 279 10.68 -14.77 -21.94
C VAL A 279 11.27 -14.02 -20.75
N CYS A 280 10.54 -13.05 -20.26
CA CYS A 280 10.88 -12.30 -19.08
C CYS A 280 9.64 -12.09 -18.23
N HIS A 281 9.83 -11.48 -17.06
CA HIS A 281 8.73 -10.82 -16.36
C HIS A 281 8.47 -9.46 -17.01
N GLY A 282 7.38 -8.79 -16.66
CA GLY A 282 7.09 -7.47 -17.20
C GLY A 282 6.25 -6.65 -16.25
N SER A 283 6.66 -5.40 -16.01
CA SER A 283 5.90 -4.48 -15.16
C SER A 283 4.51 -4.22 -15.77
N GLY A 284 4.42 -4.11 -17.09
CA GLY A 284 3.13 -4.02 -17.79
C GLY A 284 2.25 -5.26 -17.67
N GLY A 285 2.83 -6.46 -17.68
CA GLY A 285 2.07 -7.69 -17.44
C GLY A 285 1.53 -7.75 -16.01
N LEU A 286 2.39 -7.46 -15.02
CA LEU A 286 2.00 -7.38 -13.61
C LEU A 286 0.88 -6.34 -13.38
N ALA A 287 1.04 -5.12 -13.94
CA ALA A 287 0.01 -4.08 -13.90
C ALA A 287 -1.30 -4.54 -14.54
N ALA A 288 -1.24 -5.20 -15.70
CA ALA A 288 -2.42 -5.72 -16.38
C ALA A 288 -3.16 -6.75 -15.53
N GLN A 289 -2.45 -7.76 -15.00
CA GLN A 289 -3.07 -8.79 -14.18
C GLN A 289 -3.68 -8.20 -12.90
N TYR A 290 -2.98 -7.26 -12.26
CA TYR A 290 -3.50 -6.53 -11.11
C TYR A 290 -4.76 -5.73 -11.46
N ARG A 291 -4.77 -5.00 -12.58
CA ARG A 291 -5.90 -4.21 -13.06
C ARG A 291 -7.16 -5.05 -13.28
N PHE A 292 -7.00 -6.29 -13.75
CA PHE A 292 -8.10 -7.21 -14.03
C PHE A 292 -8.45 -8.15 -12.87
N GLY A 293 -7.86 -7.95 -11.70
CA GLY A 293 -8.33 -8.53 -10.43
C GLY A 293 -7.36 -9.48 -9.71
N ALA A 294 -6.20 -9.79 -10.29
CA ALA A 294 -5.26 -10.71 -9.64
C ALA A 294 -4.56 -10.05 -8.43
N ARG A 295 -4.45 -10.79 -7.33
CA ARG A 295 -3.82 -10.38 -6.06
C ARG A 295 -2.85 -11.43 -5.52
N SER A 296 -2.75 -12.60 -6.16
CA SER A 296 -1.84 -13.67 -5.74
C SER A 296 -1.20 -14.40 -6.92
N GLY A 297 -0.24 -15.27 -6.61
CA GLY A 297 0.35 -16.18 -7.59
C GLY A 297 -0.62 -17.23 -8.13
N ALA A 298 -1.81 -17.38 -7.55
CA ALA A 298 -2.82 -18.32 -8.05
C ALA A 298 -3.26 -17.97 -9.48
N SER A 299 -3.45 -16.69 -9.78
CA SER A 299 -3.74 -16.20 -11.14
C SER A 299 -2.75 -16.73 -12.19
N VAL A 300 -1.45 -16.55 -11.99
CA VAL A 300 -0.42 -17.03 -12.93
C VAL A 300 -0.27 -18.55 -12.91
N ILE A 301 -0.53 -19.22 -11.79
CA ILE A 301 -0.60 -20.70 -11.77
C ILE A 301 -1.72 -21.18 -12.69
N VAL A 302 -2.93 -20.59 -12.59
CA VAL A 302 -4.06 -20.92 -13.46
C VAL A 302 -3.71 -20.65 -14.92
N LEU A 303 -3.16 -19.47 -15.23
CA LEU A 303 -2.69 -19.15 -16.58
C LEU A 303 -1.68 -20.19 -17.07
N GLY A 304 -0.74 -20.58 -16.21
CA GLY A 304 0.33 -21.51 -16.54
C GLY A 304 -0.19 -22.92 -16.82
N VAL A 305 -1.14 -23.41 -16.04
CA VAL A 305 -1.82 -24.70 -16.28
C VAL A 305 -2.57 -24.67 -17.61
N VAL A 306 -3.32 -23.59 -17.90
CA VAL A 306 -4.03 -23.46 -19.17
C VAL A 306 -3.04 -23.43 -20.34
N LYS A 307 -1.98 -22.63 -20.27
CA LYS A 307 -0.92 -22.58 -21.30
C LYS A 307 -0.27 -23.95 -21.52
N LEU A 308 0.01 -24.69 -20.45
CA LEU A 308 0.58 -26.03 -20.52
C LEU A 308 -0.36 -27.00 -21.26
N ILE A 309 -1.64 -27.05 -20.87
CA ILE A 309 -2.64 -27.91 -21.51
C ILE A 309 -2.79 -27.54 -22.99
N VAL A 310 -2.96 -26.26 -23.29
CA VAL A 310 -3.15 -25.79 -24.68
C VAL A 310 -1.90 -26.05 -25.52
N GLY A 311 -0.70 -25.82 -24.97
CA GLY A 311 0.56 -26.07 -25.65
C GLY A 311 0.80 -27.55 -25.98
N VAL A 312 0.49 -28.46 -25.05
CA VAL A 312 0.67 -29.91 -25.23
C VAL A 312 -0.37 -30.51 -26.18
N PHE A 313 -1.63 -30.09 -26.06
CA PHE A 313 -2.75 -30.79 -26.68
C PHE A 313 -3.38 -30.10 -27.89
N LEU A 314 -3.13 -28.80 -28.12
CA LEU A 314 -3.64 -28.08 -29.29
C LEU A 314 -2.50 -27.53 -30.16
N GLY A 315 -1.42 -27.05 -29.55
CA GLY A 315 -0.19 -26.68 -30.23
C GLY A 315 -0.41 -25.70 -31.40
N ASN A 316 0.14 -26.02 -32.57
CA ASN A 316 0.04 -25.17 -33.77
C ASN A 316 -1.38 -25.07 -34.36
N THR A 317 -2.30 -25.98 -34.01
CA THR A 317 -3.69 -25.93 -34.48
C THR A 317 -4.45 -24.70 -33.96
N LEU A 318 -3.90 -24.01 -32.94
CA LEU A 318 -4.49 -22.81 -32.36
C LEU A 318 -4.23 -21.53 -33.16
N ILE A 319 -3.28 -21.55 -34.12
CA ILE A 319 -2.83 -20.33 -34.82
C ILE A 319 -3.98 -19.62 -35.52
N ASP A 320 -4.86 -20.35 -36.21
CA ASP A 320 -5.99 -19.76 -36.94
C ASP A 320 -7.03 -19.16 -35.99
N LEU A 321 -7.32 -19.84 -34.86
CA LEU A 321 -8.20 -19.30 -33.83
C LEU A 321 -7.63 -18.00 -33.22
N LEU A 322 -6.32 -17.98 -32.91
CA LEU A 322 -5.66 -16.81 -32.35
C LEU A 322 -5.65 -15.62 -33.33
N LYS A 323 -5.46 -15.87 -34.64
CA LYS A 323 -5.58 -14.84 -35.69
C LYS A 323 -7.00 -14.31 -35.85
N ALA A 324 -8.00 -15.10 -35.50
CA ALA A 324 -9.41 -14.69 -35.57
C ALA A 324 -9.88 -13.92 -34.33
N PHE A 325 -9.06 -13.84 -33.27
CA PHE A 325 -9.41 -13.11 -32.06
C PHE A 325 -9.52 -11.59 -32.35
N PRO A 326 -10.61 -10.91 -31.94
CA PRO A 326 -10.84 -9.50 -32.27
C PRO A 326 -9.73 -8.55 -31.80
N THR A 327 -9.16 -7.77 -32.73
CA THR A 327 -8.19 -6.71 -32.45
C THR A 327 -8.80 -5.64 -31.53
N ALA A 328 -10.09 -5.33 -31.67
CA ALA A 328 -10.81 -4.37 -30.83
C ALA A 328 -10.65 -4.69 -29.32
N PHE A 329 -10.89 -5.93 -28.93
CA PHE A 329 -10.84 -6.34 -27.52
C PHE A 329 -9.42 -6.39 -26.98
N LEU A 330 -8.47 -6.96 -27.74
CA LEU A 330 -7.06 -6.97 -27.33
C LEU A 330 -6.53 -5.55 -27.13
N SER A 331 -6.86 -4.64 -28.04
CA SER A 331 -6.36 -3.26 -27.98
C SER A 331 -6.92 -2.50 -26.78
N VAL A 332 -8.20 -2.68 -26.43
CA VAL A 332 -8.79 -2.08 -25.22
C VAL A 332 -8.17 -2.66 -23.94
N MET A 333 -7.88 -3.95 -23.90
CA MET A 333 -7.16 -4.56 -22.76
C MET A 333 -5.74 -4.00 -22.61
N VAL A 334 -5.02 -3.82 -23.72
CA VAL A 334 -3.68 -3.21 -23.72
C VAL A 334 -3.73 -1.75 -23.26
N ILE A 335 -4.73 -0.97 -23.69
CA ILE A 335 -4.92 0.41 -23.23
C ILE A 335 -5.15 0.44 -21.72
N ALA A 336 -6.02 -0.42 -21.19
CA ALA A 336 -6.28 -0.50 -19.76
C ALA A 336 -5.01 -0.81 -18.95
N ALA A 337 -4.22 -1.80 -19.41
CA ALA A 337 -2.94 -2.15 -18.81
C ALA A 337 -1.91 -1.01 -18.90
N GLY A 338 -1.85 -0.32 -20.04
CA GLY A 338 -0.96 0.81 -20.26
C GLY A 338 -1.27 2.00 -19.35
N LEU A 339 -2.55 2.29 -19.12
CA LEU A 339 -3.00 3.34 -18.20
C LEU A 339 -2.70 2.98 -16.75
N GLU A 340 -2.91 1.73 -16.33
CA GLU A 340 -2.53 1.27 -14.98
C GLU A 340 -1.01 1.33 -14.75
N LEU A 341 -0.21 0.98 -15.76
CA LEU A 341 1.24 1.14 -15.67
C LEU A 341 1.68 2.61 -15.70
N ALA A 342 0.89 3.51 -16.28
CA ALA A 342 1.19 4.95 -16.29
C ALA A 342 0.85 5.63 -14.95
N SER A 343 -0.16 5.16 -14.22
CA SER A 343 -0.58 5.78 -12.95
C SER A 343 0.46 5.66 -11.82
N VAL A 344 1.40 4.72 -11.89
CA VAL A 344 2.51 4.65 -10.91
C VAL A 344 3.41 5.89 -10.89
N GLY A 345 3.35 6.75 -11.92
CA GLY A 345 3.98 8.07 -11.89
C GLY A 345 3.47 8.97 -10.75
N GLU A 346 2.25 8.75 -10.26
CA GLU A 346 1.67 9.50 -9.14
C GLU A 346 2.48 9.32 -7.84
N SER A 347 3.08 8.14 -7.64
CA SER A 347 3.86 7.85 -6.43
C SER A 347 5.31 8.34 -6.46
N LEU A 348 5.69 9.16 -7.46
CA LEU A 348 7.06 9.67 -7.67
C LEU A 348 7.71 10.34 -6.43
N ASN A 349 6.91 11.09 -5.68
CA ASN A 349 7.34 11.90 -4.54
C ASN A 349 6.75 11.38 -3.22
N THR A 350 6.54 10.07 -3.11
CA THR A 350 6.01 9.42 -1.90
C THR A 350 7.15 8.84 -1.04
N ALA A 351 6.85 8.52 0.21
CA ALA A 351 7.80 7.97 1.18
C ALA A 351 8.38 6.59 0.81
N GLY A 352 7.75 5.89 -0.15
CA GLY A 352 8.25 4.64 -0.72
C GLY A 352 9.43 4.80 -1.69
N ALA A 353 9.83 6.03 -2.02
CA ALA A 353 10.96 6.30 -2.91
C ALA A 353 12.30 6.11 -2.19
N TRP A 354 12.97 4.97 -2.45
CA TRP A 354 14.22 4.58 -1.77
C TRP A 354 15.38 5.57 -1.95
N ASP A 355 15.37 6.36 -3.03
CA ASP A 355 16.40 7.35 -3.31
C ASP A 355 16.27 8.62 -2.45
N LEU A 356 15.19 8.74 -1.68
CA LEU A 356 14.98 9.76 -0.67
C LEU A 356 15.44 9.32 0.73
N GLY A 357 15.51 8.00 0.99
CA GLY A 357 16.00 7.45 2.24
C GLY A 357 17.52 7.62 2.41
N LYS A 358 18.00 7.86 3.64
CA LYS A 358 19.44 7.82 3.94
C LYS A 358 19.97 6.41 3.62
N HIS A 359 20.95 6.32 2.72
CA HIS A 359 21.59 5.06 2.30
C HIS A 359 22.05 4.23 3.50
N ASP A 360 21.30 3.18 3.86
CA ASP A 360 21.86 2.05 4.60
C ASP A 360 22.16 0.91 3.62
N ARG A 361 23.35 0.31 3.76
CA ARG A 361 23.95 -0.63 2.80
C ARG A 361 23.41 -2.06 2.92
N SER A 362 22.28 -2.26 3.58
CA SER A 362 21.76 -3.57 4.00
C SER A 362 20.97 -4.33 2.92
N GLY A 363 20.67 -3.71 1.77
CA GLY A 363 20.02 -4.40 0.64
C GLY A 363 18.54 -4.75 0.87
N VAL A 364 17.93 -4.19 1.92
CA VAL A 364 16.48 -4.13 2.15
C VAL A 364 16.03 -2.72 1.76
N LEU A 365 14.93 -2.59 1.01
CA LEU A 365 14.40 -1.29 0.58
C LEU A 365 14.13 -0.42 1.82
N PRO A 366 14.73 0.77 1.94
CA PRO A 366 14.49 1.65 3.08
C PRO A 366 13.08 2.23 2.95
N THR A 367 12.18 1.84 3.84
CA THR A 367 10.90 2.53 4.02
C THR A 367 11.16 3.81 4.81
N MET A 368 11.28 4.93 4.12
CA MET A 368 11.34 6.24 4.78
C MET A 368 9.97 6.53 5.39
N ARG A 369 9.92 7.11 6.59
CA ARG A 369 8.63 7.55 7.16
C ARG A 369 8.12 8.74 6.31
N PRO A 370 6.82 8.86 5.99
CA PRO A 370 6.30 10.06 5.31
C PRO A 370 6.68 11.37 6.01
N ALA A 371 6.78 11.35 7.35
CA ALA A 371 7.22 12.46 8.19
C ALA A 371 8.71 12.86 8.02
N GLU A 372 9.54 12.03 7.38
CA GLU A 372 10.96 12.33 7.10
C GLU A 372 11.18 12.83 5.67
N LEU A 373 10.13 12.84 4.83
CA LEU A 373 10.20 13.19 3.43
C LEU A 373 10.12 14.72 3.22
N GLN A 374 11.10 15.46 3.72
CA GLN A 374 11.21 16.90 3.47
C GLN A 374 11.78 17.18 2.08
N LEU A 375 10.93 17.07 1.04
CA LEU A 375 11.26 17.51 -0.31
C LEU A 375 10.80 18.95 -0.51
N SER A 376 11.71 19.86 -0.85
CA SER A 376 11.36 21.20 -1.31
C SER A 376 10.54 21.15 -2.60
N GLU A 377 9.73 22.18 -2.87
CA GLU A 377 8.97 22.30 -4.13
C GLU A 377 9.90 22.23 -5.37
N ALA A 378 11.10 22.82 -5.25
CA ALA A 378 12.15 22.74 -6.27
C ALA A 378 12.59 21.29 -6.54
N GLU A 379 12.80 20.48 -5.50
CA GLU A 379 13.16 19.06 -5.64
C GLU A 379 12.01 18.23 -6.19
N ARG A 380 10.75 18.47 -5.76
CA ARG A 380 9.56 17.80 -6.32
C ARG A 380 9.46 18.09 -7.83
N LYS A 381 9.62 19.35 -8.24
CA LYS A 381 9.60 19.78 -9.64
C LYS A 381 10.78 19.21 -10.44
N GLN A 382 11.95 19.10 -9.83
CA GLN A 382 13.14 18.50 -10.45
C GLN A 382 12.93 17.01 -10.71
N ARG A 383 12.46 16.25 -9.71
CA ARG A 383 12.13 14.83 -9.85
C ARG A 383 11.08 14.63 -10.95
N TRP A 384 10.03 15.44 -10.96
CA TRP A 384 9.03 15.42 -12.02
C TRP A 384 9.64 15.68 -13.41
N THR A 385 10.53 16.66 -13.52
CA THR A 385 11.23 16.99 -14.77
C THR A 385 12.05 15.82 -15.29
N VAL A 386 12.83 15.15 -14.42
CA VAL A 386 13.62 13.96 -14.79
C VAL A 386 12.71 12.84 -15.29
N MET A 387 11.59 12.60 -14.59
CA MET A 387 10.60 11.61 -15.01
C MET A 387 10.05 11.93 -16.40
N ILE A 388 9.61 13.17 -16.64
CA ILE A 388 9.04 13.58 -17.93
C ILE A 388 10.07 13.56 -19.07
N VAL A 389 11.33 13.95 -18.83
CA VAL A 389 12.41 13.81 -19.83
C VAL A 389 12.62 12.34 -20.21
N THR A 390 12.63 11.46 -19.22
CA THR A 390 12.72 10.01 -19.42
C THR A 390 11.57 9.52 -20.29
N VAL A 391 10.32 9.89 -19.95
CA VAL A 391 9.11 9.54 -20.71
C VAL A 391 9.18 10.07 -22.14
N GLY A 392 9.51 11.35 -22.32
CA GLY A 392 9.52 12.01 -23.61
C GLY A 392 10.52 11.38 -24.58
N LEU A 393 11.75 11.11 -24.13
CA LEU A 393 12.76 10.50 -25.00
C LEU A 393 12.50 9.00 -25.21
N LEU A 394 11.97 8.30 -24.20
CA LEU A 394 11.52 6.91 -24.39
C LEU A 394 10.48 6.84 -25.51
N LEU A 395 9.46 7.69 -25.46
CA LEU A 395 8.37 7.70 -26.45
C LEU A 395 8.84 8.15 -27.84
N ALA A 396 9.65 9.21 -27.90
CA ALA A 396 10.13 9.76 -29.17
C ALA A 396 10.97 8.76 -29.96
N PHE A 397 11.84 8.00 -29.26
CA PHE A 397 12.71 7.02 -29.88
C PHE A 397 12.17 5.58 -29.81
N LYS A 398 11.02 5.37 -29.15
CA LYS A 398 10.45 4.05 -28.84
C LYS A 398 11.50 3.11 -28.22
N ASN A 399 12.30 3.63 -27.29
CA ASN A 399 13.45 2.93 -26.74
C ASN A 399 13.68 3.25 -25.25
N ASP A 400 13.45 2.26 -24.40
CA ASP A 400 13.60 2.36 -22.93
C ASP A 400 15.04 2.72 -22.51
N GLY A 401 16.04 2.26 -23.26
CA GLY A 401 17.46 2.56 -23.00
C GLY A 401 17.80 4.04 -23.25
N ILE A 402 17.28 4.64 -24.33
CA ILE A 402 17.46 6.07 -24.63
C ILE A 402 16.76 6.92 -23.56
N GLY A 403 15.54 6.56 -23.18
CA GLY A 403 14.83 7.21 -22.07
C GLY A 403 15.63 7.14 -20.77
N PHE A 404 16.13 5.96 -20.42
CA PHE A 404 16.97 5.75 -19.24
C PHE A 404 18.21 6.65 -19.22
N VAL A 405 18.99 6.66 -20.31
CA VAL A 405 20.20 7.48 -20.42
C VAL A 405 19.86 8.97 -20.28
N ALA A 406 18.79 9.43 -20.93
CA ALA A 406 18.35 10.82 -20.85
C ALA A 406 17.94 11.22 -19.43
N GLY A 407 17.14 10.40 -18.75
CA GLY A 407 16.75 10.61 -17.36
C GLY A 407 17.95 10.62 -16.40
N PHE A 408 18.86 9.67 -16.59
CA PHE A 408 20.07 9.56 -15.77
C PHE A 408 20.98 10.78 -15.92
N LEU A 409 21.20 11.26 -17.15
CA LEU A 409 21.94 12.49 -17.44
C LEU A 409 21.23 13.74 -16.88
N GLY A 410 19.90 13.80 -16.98
CA GLY A 410 19.08 14.86 -16.40
C GLY A 410 19.21 14.95 -14.88
N THR A 411 19.44 13.80 -14.22
CA THR A 411 19.71 13.76 -12.77
C THR A 411 21.11 14.30 -12.43
N ALA A 412 22.11 14.05 -13.29
CA ALA A 412 23.48 14.52 -13.09
C ALA A 412 23.62 16.05 -13.25
N ASN A 413 22.87 16.64 -14.20
CA ASN A 413 22.94 18.07 -14.48
C ASN A 413 22.30 18.92 -13.37
N THR A 414 21.30 18.37 -12.69
CA THR A 414 20.54 19.08 -11.65
C THR A 414 21.24 19.11 -10.29
N ARG A 415 22.15 18.16 -9.99
CA ARG A 415 23.03 18.22 -8.81
C ARG A 415 24.05 19.37 -8.84
N ARG A 416 24.33 19.96 -10.02
CA ARG A 416 25.32 21.05 -10.18
C ARG A 416 24.74 22.46 -9.97
N LEU A 417 23.43 22.62 -10.02
CA LEU A 417 22.77 23.94 -10.02
C LEU A 417 22.20 24.38 -8.65
N GLY A 418 22.26 23.54 -7.62
CA GLY A 418 21.54 23.76 -6.35
C GLY A 418 22.34 23.63 -5.05
N ALA A 419 23.68 23.66 -5.05
CA ALA A 419 24.46 23.55 -3.80
C ALA A 419 24.82 24.92 -3.21
N PRO A 420 24.28 25.34 -2.04
CA PRO A 420 24.89 26.40 -1.24
C PRO A 420 26.25 25.91 -0.71
N ARG A 421 27.29 26.75 -0.79
CA ARG A 421 28.60 26.45 -0.21
C ARG A 421 28.45 26.15 1.30
N PRO A 422 29.07 25.07 1.83
CA PRO A 422 29.03 24.82 3.27
C PRO A 422 29.77 25.94 4.01
N LYS A 423 29.10 26.54 5.00
CA LYS A 423 29.75 27.46 5.94
C LYS A 423 30.81 26.69 6.75
N PRO A 424 31.97 27.30 7.06
CA PRO A 424 33.03 26.63 7.81
C PRO A 424 32.54 26.30 9.23
N LYS A 425 32.79 25.05 9.66
CA LYS A 425 32.47 24.58 11.01
C LYS A 425 33.30 25.37 12.06
N PRO A 426 32.72 25.76 13.21
CA PRO A 426 33.51 26.23 14.34
C PRO A 426 34.40 25.09 14.86
N GLN A 427 35.67 25.38 15.09
CA GLN A 427 36.62 24.44 15.70
C GLN A 427 36.26 24.23 17.17
N LEU A 428 35.91 23.00 17.54
CA LEU A 428 35.83 22.56 18.94
C LEU A 428 37.23 22.06 19.40
N PRO A 429 37.64 22.34 20.65
CA PRO A 429 38.98 22.04 21.13
C PRO A 429 39.21 20.54 21.34
N ARG A 430 40.44 20.11 21.03
CA ARG A 430 40.96 18.75 21.25
C ARG A 430 40.87 18.37 22.73
N MET A 431 40.11 17.31 23.05
CA MET A 431 40.28 16.56 24.29
C MET A 431 41.02 15.24 24.01
N THR A 432 41.99 14.96 24.87
CA THR A 432 42.90 13.81 24.87
C THR A 432 42.23 12.54 25.39
N PRO A 433 42.68 11.34 24.97
CA PRO A 433 42.04 10.08 25.36
C PRO A 433 42.54 9.59 26.72
N LYS A 434 41.63 9.30 27.66
CA LYS A 434 41.93 8.51 28.86
C LYS A 434 41.12 7.21 28.88
N HIS A 435 41.91 6.14 28.91
CA HIS A 435 41.73 4.81 29.50
C HIS A 435 40.47 3.96 29.23
N ARG A 436 40.75 2.85 28.54
CA ARG A 436 40.09 1.55 28.54
C ARG A 436 39.75 1.05 29.95
N GLY A 437 38.56 0.47 30.07
CA GLY A 437 38.20 -0.51 31.09
C GLY A 437 37.08 -1.41 30.56
N VAL A 438 37.46 -2.58 30.02
CA VAL A 438 36.54 -3.66 29.64
C VAL A 438 36.43 -4.61 30.83
N PRO A 439 35.22 -5.06 31.21
CA PRO A 439 35.05 -6.34 31.87
C PRO A 439 34.40 -7.34 30.91
N THR A 440 35.06 -8.48 30.77
CA THR A 440 34.64 -9.67 30.04
C THR A 440 33.85 -10.64 30.94
N LEU A 441 33.00 -11.42 30.26
CA LEU A 441 32.48 -12.76 30.58
C LEU A 441 31.34 -12.86 31.62
N LYS A 442 30.21 -13.45 31.21
CA LYS A 442 30.03 -14.92 31.21
C LYS A 442 28.75 -15.35 30.48
N ALA A 443 28.89 -16.38 29.66
CA ALA A 443 27.80 -17.17 29.11
C ALA A 443 27.15 -18.03 30.21
N ARG A 444 25.82 -18.19 30.15
CA ARG A 444 25.09 -19.30 30.76
C ARG A 444 23.87 -19.68 29.92
N ASP A 445 23.92 -20.93 29.50
CA ASP A 445 22.87 -21.94 29.51
C ASP A 445 21.66 -21.78 28.58
N SER A 446 21.70 -22.68 27.58
CA SER A 446 20.65 -23.11 26.70
C SER A 446 19.94 -24.31 27.31
N ALA A 447 18.63 -24.23 27.51
CA ALA A 447 17.72 -25.37 27.62
C ALA A 447 16.26 -24.87 27.59
N GLY A 448 15.38 -25.53 26.82
CA GLY A 448 13.93 -25.41 27.00
C GLY A 448 13.10 -25.13 25.75
N LEU A 449 13.25 -25.95 24.71
CA LEU A 449 12.25 -26.10 23.65
C LEU A 449 11.16 -27.06 24.17
N GLN A 450 9.94 -26.58 24.44
CA GLN A 450 8.68 -27.33 24.32
C GLN A 450 7.45 -26.48 24.69
N TYR A 451 6.33 -26.78 24.03
CA TYR A 451 4.96 -26.23 24.17
C TYR A 451 4.61 -24.94 23.41
N LEU A 452 4.13 -25.11 22.17
CA LEU A 452 3.08 -24.25 21.60
C LEU A 452 1.94 -25.15 21.11
N SER A 453 0.93 -25.31 21.97
CA SER A 453 -0.41 -25.74 21.58
C SER A 453 -1.41 -24.71 22.08
N SER A 454 -2.10 -24.09 21.11
CA SER A 454 -3.41 -23.45 21.18
C SER A 454 -4.10 -23.42 22.55
N HIS A 455 -4.24 -22.24 23.16
CA HIS A 455 -5.27 -21.98 24.16
C HIS A 455 -5.84 -20.56 23.95
N ILE A 456 -6.81 -20.44 23.04
CA ILE A 456 -7.91 -19.49 23.23
C ILE A 456 -8.66 -20.03 24.44
N VAL A 457 -8.48 -19.40 25.60
CA VAL A 457 -9.32 -19.68 26.76
C VAL A 457 -10.66 -18.99 26.50
N GLN A 458 -11.59 -19.73 25.90
CA GLN A 458 -13.01 -19.49 26.13
C GLN A 458 -13.28 -19.81 27.61
N ARG A 459 -13.53 -18.80 28.42
CA ARG A 459 -14.21 -18.96 29.71
C ARG A 459 -15.58 -18.29 29.62
N SER A 460 -16.60 -19.08 29.95
CA SER A 460 -17.99 -18.66 30.11
C SER A 460 -18.14 -17.54 31.15
N PRO A 461 -19.21 -16.73 31.08
CA PRO A 461 -19.37 -15.56 31.93
C PRO A 461 -19.78 -15.98 33.34
N SER A 462 -18.83 -15.94 34.28
CA SER A 462 -19.14 -15.95 35.71
C SER A 462 -19.28 -14.51 36.20
N ASN A 463 -20.48 -14.16 36.68
CA ASN A 463 -20.84 -12.95 37.44
C ASN A 463 -19.65 -12.08 37.87
N MET A 464 -19.31 -11.05 37.10
CA MET A 464 -18.41 -9.99 37.57
C MET A 464 -19.19 -9.07 38.51
N SER A 465 -18.67 -8.87 39.73
CA SER A 465 -19.16 -7.84 40.63
C SER A 465 -19.02 -6.47 39.97
N SER A 466 -20.02 -5.61 40.16
CA SER A 466 -20.17 -4.29 39.54
C SER A 466 -19.10 -3.24 39.91
N HIS A 467 -18.05 -3.64 40.64
CA HIS A 467 -17.02 -2.75 41.20
C HIS A 467 -15.58 -3.25 41.06
N ALA A 468 -15.33 -4.37 40.36
CA ALA A 468 -13.98 -4.87 40.18
C ALA A 468 -13.20 -4.06 39.12
N GLY A 469 -12.02 -3.56 39.49
CA GLY A 469 -11.03 -2.99 38.57
C GLY A 469 -10.38 -4.05 37.68
N LEU A 470 -9.18 -3.78 37.16
CA LEU A 470 -8.44 -4.76 36.35
C LEU A 470 -7.85 -5.88 37.22
N ALA A 471 -7.93 -7.12 36.72
CA ALA A 471 -7.21 -8.25 37.31
C ALA A 471 -5.69 -8.11 37.10
N SER A 472 -4.89 -8.79 37.93
CA SER A 472 -3.42 -8.64 37.90
C SER A 472 -2.79 -9.03 36.55
N ASP A 473 -3.35 -10.03 35.88
CA ASP A 473 -2.95 -10.46 34.53
C ASP A 473 -3.31 -9.41 33.46
N GLN A 474 -4.48 -8.77 33.58
CA GLN A 474 -4.88 -7.66 32.72
C GLN A 474 -3.96 -6.44 32.90
N VAL A 475 -3.60 -6.11 34.14
CA VAL A 475 -2.62 -5.03 34.43
C VAL A 475 -1.26 -5.37 33.83
N ALA A 476 -0.79 -6.61 33.99
CA ALA A 476 0.47 -7.06 33.39
C ALA A 476 0.42 -6.97 31.86
N PHE A 477 -0.66 -7.44 31.23
CA PHE A 477 -0.84 -7.35 29.78
C PHE A 477 -0.80 -5.91 29.28
N PHE A 478 -1.53 -5.00 29.94
CA PHE A 478 -1.53 -3.58 29.57
C PHE A 478 -0.13 -2.97 29.71
N LYS A 479 0.57 -3.25 30.81
CA LYS A 479 1.95 -2.79 31.03
C LYS A 479 2.91 -3.36 30.00
N ASP A 480 2.70 -4.58 29.51
CA ASP A 480 3.56 -5.21 28.53
C ASP A 480 3.33 -4.77 27.10
N ASN A 481 2.07 -4.57 26.71
CA ASN A 481 1.70 -4.36 25.32
C ASN A 481 1.35 -2.91 24.99
N GLY A 482 0.98 -2.10 25.98
CA GLY A 482 0.59 -0.70 25.80
C GLY A 482 -0.88 -0.50 25.44
N TYR A 483 -1.66 -1.58 25.38
CA TYR A 483 -3.11 -1.56 25.25
C TYR A 483 -3.71 -2.81 25.90
N LEU A 484 -5.03 -2.80 26.09
CA LEU A 484 -5.79 -3.96 26.58
C LEU A 484 -7.20 -3.93 26.01
N VAL A 485 -7.65 -5.05 25.42
CA VAL A 485 -9.04 -5.24 24.97
C VAL A 485 -9.82 -5.98 26.06
N ILE A 486 -10.95 -5.40 26.47
CA ILE A 486 -11.91 -5.98 27.40
C ILE A 486 -13.23 -6.17 26.65
N PRO A 487 -13.53 -7.39 26.18
CA PRO A 487 -14.77 -7.66 25.46
C PRO A 487 -16.00 -7.54 26.38
N ASP A 488 -17.18 -7.38 25.78
CA ASP A 488 -18.48 -7.39 26.47
C ASP A 488 -18.54 -6.41 27.66
N TYR A 489 -17.92 -5.23 27.50
CA TYR A 489 -17.80 -4.25 28.57
C TYR A 489 -19.08 -3.41 28.74
N LEU A 490 -19.68 -2.98 27.62
CA LEU A 490 -20.93 -2.24 27.59
C LEU A 490 -22.11 -3.19 27.33
N PRO A 491 -23.21 -3.08 28.09
CA PRO A 491 -24.46 -3.77 27.77
C PRO A 491 -25.04 -3.33 26.42
N GLN A 492 -25.76 -4.23 25.75
CA GLN A 492 -26.35 -3.97 24.43
C GLN A 492 -27.30 -2.75 24.41
N ASP A 493 -28.09 -2.56 25.47
CA ASP A 493 -29.00 -1.41 25.60
C ASP A 493 -28.21 -0.09 25.71
N THR A 494 -27.08 -0.11 26.40
CA THR A 494 -26.17 1.05 26.49
C THR A 494 -25.57 1.37 25.13
N ILE A 495 -25.09 0.38 24.38
CA ILE A 495 -24.58 0.58 23.02
C ILE A 495 -25.66 1.20 22.13
N SER A 496 -26.88 0.69 22.21
CA SER A 496 -28.01 1.17 21.41
C SER A 496 -28.38 2.62 21.76
N ALA A 497 -28.41 2.97 23.06
CA ALA A 497 -28.66 4.33 23.51
C ALA A 497 -27.58 5.33 23.07
N LEU A 498 -26.30 4.93 23.14
CA LEU A 498 -25.18 5.78 22.69
C LEU A 498 -25.18 5.98 21.18
N ARG A 499 -25.53 4.93 20.41
CA ARG A 499 -25.70 5.04 18.95
C ARG A 499 -26.86 5.94 18.58
N ALA A 500 -28.01 5.79 19.24
CA ALA A 500 -29.17 6.66 19.03
C ALA A 500 -28.80 8.12 19.33
N THR A 501 -28.17 8.40 20.47
CA THR A 501 -27.69 9.74 20.85
C THR A 501 -26.72 10.29 19.81
N THR A 502 -25.78 9.47 19.31
CA THR A 502 -24.84 9.88 18.26
C THR A 502 -25.57 10.25 16.97
N THR A 503 -26.52 9.41 16.53
CA THR A 503 -27.33 9.67 15.34
C THR A 503 -28.16 10.94 15.49
N ASP A 504 -28.75 11.18 16.67
CA ASP A 504 -29.52 12.39 16.95
C ASP A 504 -28.64 13.64 16.90
N LEU A 505 -27.44 13.60 17.48
CA LEU A 505 -26.46 14.68 17.40
C LEU A 505 -26.07 14.99 15.94
N LEU A 506 -25.79 13.95 15.13
CA LEU A 506 -25.46 14.09 13.71
C LEU A 506 -26.60 14.65 12.86
N ASN A 507 -27.86 14.39 13.24
CA ASN A 507 -29.03 14.88 12.53
C ASN A 507 -29.45 16.29 12.96
N SER A 508 -29.29 16.63 14.24
CA SER A 508 -29.83 17.86 14.82
C SER A 508 -28.90 19.07 14.73
N PHE A 509 -27.58 18.89 14.53
CA PHE A 509 -26.66 20.04 14.56
C PHE A 509 -26.93 21.05 13.43
N PRO A 510 -26.88 22.37 13.72
CA PRO A 510 -27.20 23.40 12.73
C PRO A 510 -26.05 23.56 11.74
N LEU A 511 -26.29 23.18 10.47
CA LEU A 511 -25.30 23.33 9.40
C LEU A 511 -25.12 24.80 8.99
N SER A 512 -26.19 25.61 9.03
CA SER A 512 -26.19 27.00 8.58
C SER A 512 -25.28 27.92 9.41
N SER A 513 -25.08 27.61 10.69
CA SER A 513 -24.20 28.35 11.59
C SER A 513 -22.85 27.66 11.81
N HIS A 514 -22.57 26.56 11.11
CA HIS A 514 -21.34 25.79 11.28
C HIS A 514 -20.21 26.33 10.38
N PRO A 515 -18.98 26.53 10.88
CA PRO A 515 -17.86 27.03 10.08
C PRO A 515 -17.27 26.00 9.09
N LEU A 516 -17.98 24.90 8.82
CA LEU A 516 -17.52 23.76 8.00
C LEU A 516 -16.10 23.24 8.31
N THR A 517 -15.64 23.39 9.56
CA THR A 517 -14.31 22.97 10.01
C THR A 517 -14.07 21.48 9.74
N ARG A 518 -12.96 21.20 9.05
CA ARG A 518 -12.50 19.85 8.71
C ARG A 518 -11.59 19.32 9.80
N PHE A 519 -11.56 18.00 9.97
CA PHE A 519 -10.57 17.35 10.81
C PHE A 519 -9.29 17.13 10.00
N THR A 520 -8.20 17.77 10.42
CA THR A 520 -6.83 17.48 9.96
C THR A 520 -6.00 16.97 11.14
N THR A 521 -4.99 16.15 10.86
CA THR A 521 -4.17 15.53 11.92
C THR A 521 -2.97 16.40 12.35
N GLY A 522 -2.95 17.68 11.97
CA GLY A 522 -1.85 18.61 12.25
C GLY A 522 -0.57 18.35 11.45
N ASP A 523 -0.42 17.15 10.88
CA ASP A 523 0.70 16.72 10.01
C ASP A 523 0.40 16.91 8.50
N ASP A 524 -0.81 17.37 8.15
CA ASP A 524 -1.28 17.52 6.77
C ASP A 524 -0.85 18.88 6.18
N GLU A 525 0.39 19.00 5.70
CA GLU A 525 0.90 20.24 5.07
C GLU A 525 0.23 20.57 3.72
N GLU A 526 -0.50 19.64 3.09
CA GLU A 526 -1.14 19.83 1.78
C GLU A 526 -2.34 20.79 1.79
N GLU A 527 -3.03 21.00 2.91
CA GLU A 527 -4.14 21.98 2.98
C GLU A 527 -3.67 23.44 3.14
N ASN A 528 -2.37 23.69 3.37
CA ASN A 528 -1.83 25.03 3.57
C ASN A 528 -1.56 25.83 2.28
N ALA A 529 -1.85 25.27 1.10
CA ALA A 529 -1.61 25.94 -0.19
C ALA A 529 -2.70 26.96 -0.59
N ASN A 530 -3.88 26.91 0.03
CA ASN A 530 -5.03 27.74 -0.34
C ASN A 530 -5.46 28.72 0.76
N ASN A 531 -4.54 29.49 1.36
CA ASN A 531 -4.89 30.64 2.22
C ASN A 531 -5.98 30.39 3.30
N ALA A 532 -6.19 29.13 3.71
CA ALA A 532 -7.24 28.73 4.66
C ALA A 532 -6.70 28.71 6.10
N LYS A 533 -5.67 29.52 6.37
CA LYS A 533 -4.93 29.55 7.63
C LYS A 533 -5.78 29.97 8.86
N HIS A 534 -7.08 30.24 8.71
CA HIS A 534 -7.87 30.89 9.75
C HIS A 534 -9.36 30.48 9.90
N VAL A 535 -9.92 29.56 9.11
CA VAL A 535 -11.40 29.34 9.14
C VAL A 535 -11.86 28.25 10.14
N GLY A 536 -10.93 27.52 10.78
CA GLY A 536 -11.26 26.39 11.67
C GLY A 536 -10.60 26.38 13.05
N ASP A 537 -9.51 27.13 13.24
CA ASP A 537 -8.66 27.00 14.42
C ASP A 537 -9.36 27.46 15.70
N GLU A 538 -10.14 28.55 15.64
CA GLU A 538 -10.92 29.00 16.81
C GLU A 538 -12.02 27.99 17.17
N TYR A 539 -12.72 27.44 16.17
CA TYR A 539 -13.77 26.42 16.38
C TYR A 539 -13.19 25.11 16.92
N PHE A 540 -11.93 24.79 16.63
CA PHE A 540 -11.24 23.67 17.23
C PHE A 540 -10.69 24.00 18.63
N LEU A 541 -9.92 25.07 18.77
CA LEU A 541 -9.24 25.47 20.02
C LEU A 541 -10.19 25.81 21.16
N THR A 542 -11.40 26.28 20.87
CA THR A 542 -12.42 26.59 21.89
C THR A 542 -13.45 25.45 22.05
N SER A 543 -13.15 24.24 21.56
CA SER A 543 -14.06 23.08 21.61
C SER A 543 -13.89 22.18 22.85
N GLY A 544 -12.86 22.40 23.67
CA GLY A 544 -12.51 21.55 24.81
C GLY A 544 -13.65 21.34 25.82
N ASP A 545 -14.50 22.35 25.98
CA ASP A 545 -15.65 22.41 26.88
C ASP A 545 -17.01 22.34 26.15
N LYS A 546 -17.03 21.98 24.85
CA LYS A 546 -18.24 22.01 24.00
C LYS A 546 -18.49 20.68 23.30
N VAL A 547 -19.69 20.53 22.73
CA VAL A 547 -20.03 19.48 21.75
C VAL A 547 -20.06 20.12 20.37
N ARG A 548 -19.00 19.91 19.61
CA ARG A 548 -18.75 20.45 18.27
C ARG A 548 -18.52 19.33 17.27
N PHE A 549 -18.69 19.65 15.98
CA PHE A 549 -18.70 18.68 14.89
C PHE A 549 -17.54 19.00 13.94
N PHE A 550 -16.78 17.98 13.56
CA PHE A 550 -15.63 18.15 12.68
C PHE A 550 -15.83 17.26 11.46
N PHE A 551 -15.79 17.84 10.27
CA PHE A 551 -16.10 17.13 9.03
C PHE A 551 -14.93 16.30 8.51
N GLU A 552 -15.23 15.24 7.77
CA GLU A 552 -14.26 14.52 6.94
C GLU A 552 -13.77 15.44 5.82
N PRO A 553 -12.45 15.53 5.55
CA PRO A 553 -11.93 16.28 4.41
C PRO A 553 -12.55 15.82 3.07
N ASP A 554 -12.68 14.50 2.90
CA ASP A 554 -13.26 13.85 1.71
C ASP A 554 -14.79 14.07 1.57
N ALA A 555 -15.45 14.69 2.56
CA ALA A 555 -16.85 15.05 2.43
C ALA A 555 -17.07 16.33 1.60
N PHE A 556 -16.01 17.03 1.19
CA PHE A 556 -16.11 18.25 0.39
C PHE A 556 -15.65 18.06 -1.04
N SER A 557 -16.32 18.75 -1.96
CA SER A 557 -15.91 18.82 -3.36
C SER A 557 -14.61 19.62 -3.48
N PRO A 558 -13.56 19.09 -4.12
CA PRO A 558 -12.30 19.82 -4.32
C PRO A 558 -12.46 21.11 -5.13
N THR A 559 -13.53 21.24 -5.94
CA THR A 559 -13.76 22.38 -6.83
C THR A 559 -14.76 23.39 -6.28
N THR A 560 -15.83 22.93 -5.62
CA THR A 560 -16.92 23.81 -5.15
C THR A 560 -16.87 24.08 -3.65
N ASN A 561 -16.07 23.31 -2.88
CA ASN A 561 -16.06 23.34 -1.42
C ASN A 561 -17.43 23.06 -0.77
N GLU A 562 -18.34 22.43 -1.50
CA GLU A 562 -19.66 22.02 -1.01
C GLU A 562 -19.63 20.58 -0.50
N LEU A 563 -20.54 20.24 0.43
CA LEU A 563 -20.69 18.88 0.93
C LEU A 563 -21.14 17.93 -0.20
N THR A 564 -20.38 16.87 -0.42
CA THR A 564 -20.69 15.79 -1.38
C THR A 564 -21.54 14.68 -0.76
N ARG A 565 -21.84 14.79 0.54
CA ARG A 565 -22.64 13.83 1.32
C ARG A 565 -23.60 14.57 2.24
N PRO A 566 -24.73 13.94 2.61
CA PRO A 566 -25.59 14.46 3.68
C PRO A 566 -24.78 14.73 4.95
N LYS A 567 -25.10 15.81 5.68
CA LYS A 567 -24.31 16.25 6.85
C LYS A 567 -24.07 15.15 7.89
N HIS A 568 -25.05 14.28 8.13
CA HIS A 568 -24.96 13.19 9.11
C HIS A 568 -23.99 12.06 8.68
N LEU A 569 -23.63 11.99 7.39
CA LEU A 569 -22.63 11.08 6.82
C LEU A 569 -21.30 11.78 6.51
N ALA A 570 -21.16 13.06 6.85
CA ALA A 570 -19.99 13.87 6.51
C ALA A 570 -19.10 14.18 7.72
N VAL A 571 -19.60 13.96 8.95
CA VAL A 571 -18.86 14.23 10.19
C VAL A 571 -17.83 13.13 10.46
N ASN A 572 -16.57 13.52 10.66
CA ASN A 572 -15.47 12.67 11.11
C ASN A 572 -15.59 12.36 12.61
N LYS A 573 -15.74 13.40 13.43
CA LYS A 573 -15.87 13.28 14.88
C LYS A 573 -16.75 14.34 15.52
N ILE A 574 -17.25 14.01 16.71
CA ILE A 574 -18.00 14.91 17.60
C ILE A 574 -17.18 15.04 18.90
N GLY A 575 -16.84 16.25 19.34
CA GLY A 575 -16.00 16.47 20.52
C GLY A 575 -15.99 17.93 21.02
N HIS A 576 -15.33 18.27 22.11
CA HIS A 576 -14.48 17.41 22.94
C HIS A 576 -15.02 17.21 24.37
N SER A 577 -16.26 17.63 24.68
CA SER A 577 -16.85 17.56 26.03
C SER A 577 -18.15 16.74 26.14
N LEU A 578 -18.33 15.70 25.32
CA LEU A 578 -19.48 14.78 25.44
C LEU A 578 -19.63 14.17 26.85
N HIS A 579 -18.52 13.85 27.50
CA HIS A 579 -18.51 13.27 28.85
C HIS A 579 -19.17 14.19 29.90
N SER A 580 -19.07 15.50 29.73
CA SER A 580 -19.63 16.48 30.69
C SER A 580 -21.00 16.99 30.25
N LEU A 581 -21.23 17.14 28.94
CA LEU A 581 -22.42 17.80 28.40
C LEU A 581 -23.52 16.84 27.91
N SER A 582 -23.23 15.54 27.78
CA SER A 582 -24.21 14.56 27.31
C SER A 582 -24.44 13.46 28.36
N PRO A 583 -25.64 13.38 28.97
CA PRO A 583 -25.90 12.43 30.06
C PRO A 583 -25.60 10.96 29.72
N PRO A 584 -25.94 10.41 28.53
CA PRO A 584 -25.58 9.04 28.18
C PRO A 584 -24.07 8.78 28.17
N PHE A 585 -23.28 9.71 27.63
CA PHE A 585 -21.82 9.60 27.60
C PHE A 585 -21.20 9.85 28.98
N SER A 586 -21.77 10.77 29.77
CA SER A 586 -21.37 11.00 31.17
C SER A 586 -21.51 9.73 32.03
N ASN A 587 -22.64 9.03 31.90
CA ASN A 587 -22.97 7.79 32.63
C ASN A 587 -22.09 6.58 32.27
N ILE A 588 -21.38 6.62 31.15
CA ILE A 588 -20.39 5.59 30.80
C ILE A 588 -18.95 6.05 30.98
N THR A 589 -18.74 7.31 31.35
CA THR A 589 -17.40 7.89 31.55
C THR A 589 -17.04 7.93 33.02
N HIS A 590 -17.77 8.73 33.80
CA HIS A 590 -17.44 9.04 35.20
C HIS A 590 -18.66 8.95 36.14
N ASN A 591 -19.88 9.00 35.60
CA ASN A 591 -21.11 8.78 36.37
C ASN A 591 -21.63 7.34 36.21
N GLY A 592 -22.58 6.94 37.04
CA GLY A 592 -23.24 5.63 36.94
C GLY A 592 -22.30 4.43 37.20
N THR A 593 -22.84 3.22 37.00
CA THR A 593 -22.14 1.97 37.30
C THR A 593 -20.92 1.76 36.40
N ILE A 594 -21.01 2.12 35.12
CA ILE A 594 -19.91 1.97 34.16
C ILE A 594 -18.81 3.01 34.46
N GLY A 595 -19.17 4.25 34.80
CA GLY A 595 -18.19 5.25 35.26
C GLY A 595 -17.46 4.83 36.53
N ALA A 596 -18.17 4.26 37.51
CA ALA A 596 -17.55 3.69 38.71
C ALA A 596 -16.57 2.54 38.39
N ARG A 597 -16.87 1.72 37.38
CA ARG A 597 -15.96 0.68 36.90
C ARG A 597 -14.73 1.26 36.21
N ASN A 598 -14.86 2.33 35.41
CA ASN A 598 -13.72 3.03 34.83
C ASN A 598 -12.82 3.65 35.89
N ALA A 599 -13.39 4.22 36.96
CA ALA A 599 -12.64 4.70 38.12
C ALA A 599 -11.87 3.55 38.80
N ALA A 600 -12.48 2.38 38.96
CA ALA A 600 -11.77 1.21 39.49
C ALA A 600 -10.61 0.75 38.58
N ILE A 601 -10.78 0.81 37.25
CA ILE A 601 -9.69 0.56 36.28
C ILE A 601 -8.55 1.57 36.46
N ALA A 602 -8.87 2.87 36.59
CA ALA A 602 -7.85 3.90 36.81
C ALA A 602 -7.05 3.65 38.10
N ARG A 603 -7.71 3.20 39.19
CA ARG A 603 -7.03 2.77 40.42
C ARG A 603 -6.09 1.58 40.17
N SER A 604 -6.53 0.57 39.42
CA SER A 604 -5.69 -0.59 39.05
C SER A 604 -4.47 -0.21 38.21
N LEU A 605 -4.57 0.85 37.41
CA LEU A 605 -3.46 1.40 36.61
C LEU A 605 -2.54 2.32 37.42
N GLY A 606 -2.93 2.73 38.63
CA GLY A 606 -2.11 3.51 39.55
C GLY A 606 -2.40 5.01 39.60
N PHE A 607 -3.48 5.48 38.97
CA PHE A 607 -3.88 6.90 39.01
C PHE A 607 -4.27 7.34 40.43
N ARG A 608 -3.80 8.51 40.85
CA ARG A 608 -4.08 9.15 42.14
C ARG A 608 -5.17 10.22 42.03
N ASP A 609 -5.06 11.11 41.04
CA ASP A 609 -6.05 12.13 40.74
C ASP A 609 -6.39 12.12 39.23
N PRO A 610 -7.08 11.06 38.74
CA PRO A 610 -7.40 10.92 37.33
C PRO A 610 -8.39 11.98 36.86
N ARG A 611 -7.98 12.75 35.86
CA ARG A 611 -8.77 13.83 35.23
C ARG A 611 -9.15 13.48 33.81
N VAL A 612 -10.44 13.53 33.49
CA VAL A 612 -10.97 13.37 32.14
C VAL A 612 -10.74 14.66 31.37
N LEU A 613 -9.90 14.57 30.35
CA LEU A 613 -9.40 15.71 29.60
C LEU A 613 -10.28 16.05 28.40
N GLN A 614 -10.64 15.03 27.65
CA GLN A 614 -11.49 15.14 26.46
C GLN A 614 -12.31 13.88 26.29
N SER A 615 -13.38 14.00 25.50
CA SER A 615 -14.16 12.87 25.01
C SER A 615 -14.72 13.16 23.62
N MET A 616 -14.75 12.16 22.77
CA MET A 616 -15.24 12.28 21.41
C MET A 616 -15.95 11.02 20.92
N VAL A 617 -16.86 11.19 19.97
CA VAL A 617 -17.33 10.08 19.12
C VAL A 617 -16.60 10.18 17.79
N ILE A 618 -15.92 9.11 17.40
CA ILE A 618 -15.26 8.96 16.10
C ILE A 618 -16.22 8.18 15.19
N CYS A 619 -16.65 8.79 14.10
CA CYS A 619 -17.70 8.24 13.24
C CYS A 619 -17.17 7.20 12.25
N LYS A 620 -15.98 7.43 11.65
CA LYS A 620 -15.45 6.66 10.51
C LYS A 620 -16.56 6.38 9.49
N GLN A 621 -16.96 7.41 8.76
CA GLN A 621 -18.11 7.32 7.86
C GLN A 621 -17.88 6.28 6.74
N PRO A 622 -18.94 5.65 6.23
CA PRO A 622 -18.83 4.68 5.13
C PRO A 622 -18.10 5.25 3.91
N GLY A 623 -17.09 4.53 3.41
CA GLY A 623 -16.30 4.86 2.21
C GLY A 623 -15.40 6.10 2.28
N ILE A 624 -15.70 7.08 3.15
CA ILE A 624 -14.96 8.34 3.24
C ILE A 624 -14.23 8.53 4.58
N GLY A 625 -14.44 7.66 5.57
CA GLY A 625 -13.89 7.83 6.90
C GLY A 625 -12.36 7.85 6.88
N ALA A 626 -11.74 9.02 7.10
CA ALA A 626 -10.31 9.23 6.88
C ALA A 626 -9.44 8.33 7.76
N ALA A 627 -8.26 7.96 7.27
CA ALA A 627 -7.26 7.25 8.07
C ALA A 627 -6.76 8.15 9.21
N VAL A 628 -6.39 7.54 10.34
CA VAL A 628 -5.63 8.22 11.39
C VAL A 628 -4.22 7.64 11.36
N PRO A 629 -3.19 8.44 11.05
CA PRO A 629 -1.82 7.96 10.91
C PRO A 629 -1.28 7.46 12.27
N PRO A 630 -0.15 6.72 12.27
CA PRO A 630 0.52 6.31 13.49
C PRO A 630 0.85 7.51 14.38
N HIS A 631 0.32 7.53 15.60
CA HIS A 631 0.55 8.60 16.56
C HIS A 631 0.52 8.07 18.00
N LYS A 632 0.87 8.96 18.94
CA LYS A 632 0.80 8.74 20.38
C LYS A 632 -0.08 9.82 20.98
N ASP A 633 -1.05 9.45 21.80
CA ASP A 633 -1.96 10.42 22.42
C ASP A 633 -1.22 11.44 23.29
N SER A 634 -0.13 11.02 23.94
CA SER A 634 0.69 11.91 24.76
C SER A 634 1.43 13.00 23.98
N GLU A 635 1.49 12.94 22.65
CA GLU A 635 1.95 14.07 21.82
C GLU A 635 0.93 15.21 21.79
N PHE A 636 -0.36 14.90 21.96
CA PHE A 636 -1.47 15.86 21.94
C PHE A 636 -1.97 16.23 23.34
N LEU A 637 -1.91 15.28 24.27
CA LEU A 637 -2.44 15.36 25.63
C LEU A 637 -1.29 15.23 26.64
N PHE A 638 -0.36 16.17 26.55
CA PHE A 638 0.92 16.07 27.24
C PHE A 638 0.83 16.44 28.73
N THR A 639 1.46 15.62 29.57
CA THR A 639 1.88 15.98 30.93
C THR A 639 3.37 15.72 31.05
N ASP A 640 4.05 16.41 31.96
CA ASP A 640 5.45 16.11 32.30
C ASP A 640 5.54 15.47 33.70
N PRO A 641 5.86 14.17 33.83
CA PRO A 641 6.06 13.19 32.74
C PRO A 641 4.73 12.74 32.09
N PRO A 642 4.76 12.10 30.89
CA PRO A 642 3.55 11.63 30.20
C PRO A 642 2.68 10.67 31.02
N SER A 643 1.37 10.93 31.11
CA SER A 643 0.41 10.14 31.91
C SER A 643 -0.88 9.74 31.19
N ALA A 644 -1.08 10.19 29.94
CA ALA A 644 -2.36 9.99 29.26
C ALA A 644 -2.70 8.50 29.08
N VAL A 645 -3.97 8.15 29.31
CA VAL A 645 -4.56 6.85 28.95
C VAL A 645 -5.91 7.08 28.28
N GLY A 646 -6.16 6.41 27.16
CA GLY A 646 -7.42 6.44 26.42
C GLY A 646 -8.33 5.27 26.78
N TRP A 647 -9.62 5.56 26.98
CA TRP A 647 -10.70 4.57 27.04
C TRP A 647 -11.47 4.65 25.73
N TRP A 648 -11.34 3.63 24.89
CA TRP A 648 -11.98 3.57 23.58
C TRP A 648 -13.05 2.47 23.55
N PHE A 649 -14.30 2.84 23.35
CA PHE A 649 -15.45 1.93 23.32
C PHE A 649 -15.93 1.72 21.89
N ALA A 650 -16.00 0.46 21.46
CA ALA A 650 -16.65 0.10 20.21
C ALA A 650 -18.17 0.26 20.35
N LEU A 651 -18.77 1.23 19.65
CA LEU A 651 -20.23 1.31 19.54
C LEU A 651 -20.76 0.48 18.36
N GLN A 652 -19.87 0.14 17.42
CA GLN A 652 -20.08 -0.79 16.32
C GLN A 652 -18.84 -1.69 16.21
N ASP A 653 -18.98 -2.85 15.58
CA ASP A 653 -17.86 -3.74 15.30
C ASP A 653 -16.74 -2.97 14.58
N ALA A 654 -15.52 -3.16 15.02
CA ALA A 654 -14.36 -2.46 14.50
C ALA A 654 -13.27 -3.47 14.15
N GLY A 655 -12.83 -3.48 12.91
CA GLY A 655 -11.81 -4.41 12.45
C GLY A 655 -11.21 -3.98 11.12
N ARG A 656 -10.63 -4.93 10.41
CA ARG A 656 -10.05 -4.68 9.09
C ARG A 656 -11.14 -4.27 8.09
N GLY A 657 -10.91 -3.19 7.34
CA GLY A 657 -11.80 -2.69 6.28
C GLY A 657 -12.71 -1.54 6.68
N ASN A 658 -13.14 -1.46 7.96
CA ASN A 658 -13.97 -0.35 8.46
C ASN A 658 -13.24 0.64 9.38
N GLY A 659 -11.90 0.58 9.41
CA GLY A 659 -11.07 1.49 10.20
C GLY A 659 -11.02 1.16 11.69
N GLY A 660 -10.83 -0.14 12.01
CA GLY A 660 -10.47 -0.61 13.35
C GLY A 660 -9.12 -0.06 13.84
N LEU A 661 -8.73 -0.39 15.08
CA LEU A 661 -7.49 0.06 15.70
C LEU A 661 -6.34 -0.95 15.53
N GLY A 662 -5.16 -0.46 15.18
CA GLY A 662 -3.93 -1.26 15.17
C GLY A 662 -2.86 -0.65 16.08
N PHE A 663 -2.09 -1.51 16.76
CA PHE A 663 -1.11 -1.13 17.79
C PHE A 663 0.25 -1.76 17.51
N TRP A 664 1.33 -1.07 17.91
CA TRP A 664 2.65 -1.68 18.03
C TRP A 664 2.88 -2.13 19.48
N LYS A 665 2.90 -3.44 19.71
CA LYS A 665 3.06 -4.06 21.04
C LYS A 665 4.34 -3.59 21.71
N GLY A 666 4.21 -3.08 22.94
CA GLY A 666 5.36 -2.65 23.75
C GLY A 666 5.99 -1.31 23.31
N SER A 667 5.45 -0.67 22.27
CA SER A 667 5.95 0.61 21.76
C SER A 667 5.92 1.72 22.80
N HIS A 668 5.01 1.69 23.78
CA HIS A 668 4.96 2.67 24.87
C HIS A 668 6.17 2.62 25.81
N LYS A 669 6.86 1.47 25.91
CA LYS A 669 8.04 1.32 26.77
C LYS A 669 9.29 2.02 26.23
N ARG A 670 9.35 2.19 24.90
CA ARG A 670 10.54 2.71 24.18
C ARG A 670 10.19 3.91 23.28
N GLY A 671 8.92 4.22 23.13
CA GLY A 671 8.39 5.26 22.27
C GLY A 671 8.28 6.59 22.98
N ARG A 672 9.42 7.26 23.21
CA ARG A 672 9.47 8.61 23.82
C ARG A 672 8.56 9.61 23.08
N VAL A 673 7.85 10.45 23.81
CA VAL A 673 7.28 11.70 23.27
C VAL A 673 8.45 12.63 22.94
N ARG A 674 8.59 12.99 21.67
CA ARG A 674 9.68 13.84 21.15
C ARG A 674 9.17 15.12 20.51
N ARG A 675 7.88 15.20 20.25
CA ARG A 675 7.18 16.34 19.69
C ARG A 675 5.87 16.53 20.43
N ARG A 676 5.36 17.76 20.41
CA ARG A 676 4.13 18.13 21.10
C ARG A 676 3.26 19.00 20.22
N PHE A 677 1.97 18.68 20.18
CA PHE A 677 0.96 19.49 19.52
C PHE A 677 0.45 20.57 20.48
N VAL A 678 0.82 21.81 20.22
CA VAL A 678 0.63 22.95 21.11
C VAL A 678 -0.08 24.10 20.42
N ARG A 679 -0.58 25.05 21.20
CA ARG A 679 -0.95 26.38 20.70
C ARG A 679 0.30 27.11 20.22
N SER A 680 0.19 27.78 19.08
CA SER A 680 1.28 28.58 18.51
C SER A 680 1.72 29.69 19.47
N ALA A 681 3.02 29.99 19.53
CA ALA A 681 3.55 31.04 20.39
C ALA A 681 2.98 32.43 20.02
N GLY A 682 2.22 33.06 20.92
CA GLY A 682 1.59 34.36 20.66
C GLY A 682 0.29 34.68 21.42
N ALA A 683 -0.19 33.79 22.32
CA ALA A 683 -1.26 34.02 23.31
C ALA A 683 -2.58 34.67 22.83
N ASP A 684 -2.85 34.70 21.54
CA ASP A 684 -4.17 34.99 20.98
C ASP A 684 -4.72 33.72 20.34
N ILE A 685 -6.00 33.42 20.58
CA ILE A 685 -6.69 32.21 20.11
C ILE A 685 -6.66 32.09 18.57
N SER A 686 -6.42 33.21 17.89
CA SER A 686 -6.26 33.34 16.44
C SER A 686 -4.96 32.76 15.86
N ALA A 687 -3.95 32.45 16.70
CA ALA A 687 -2.62 32.02 16.26
C ALA A 687 -2.51 30.53 15.85
N GLY A 688 -3.57 29.74 16.08
CA GLY A 688 -3.64 28.35 15.65
C GLY A 688 -2.81 27.38 16.50
N THR A 689 -2.43 26.25 15.89
CA THR A 689 -1.67 25.16 16.53
C THR A 689 -0.41 24.81 15.74
N GLU A 690 0.62 24.32 16.43
CA GLU A 690 1.88 23.89 15.83
C GLU A 690 2.43 22.64 16.55
N PHE A 691 3.30 21.89 15.86
CA PHE A 691 4.13 20.88 16.51
C PHE A 691 5.47 21.49 16.92
N ILE A 692 5.84 21.34 18.19
CA ILE A 692 7.17 21.73 18.71
C ILE A 692 7.96 20.49 19.13
N ASP A 693 9.29 20.58 19.05
CA ASP A 693 10.17 19.55 19.60
C ASP A 693 10.16 19.56 21.14
N TRP A 694 10.22 18.37 21.74
CA TRP A 694 10.32 18.18 23.19
C TRP A 694 11.61 17.44 23.55
N SER A 695 12.42 18.08 24.40
CA SER A 695 13.71 17.57 24.87
C SER A 695 13.69 17.08 26.33
N GLY A 696 12.56 17.21 27.03
CA GLY A 696 12.38 16.75 28.41
C GLY A 696 12.04 15.26 28.50
N PRO A 697 11.58 14.79 29.69
CA PRO A 697 11.14 13.42 29.88
C PRO A 697 10.04 13.04 28.88
N GLY A 698 10.30 12.00 28.08
CA GLY A 698 9.39 11.54 27.03
C GLY A 698 8.73 10.20 27.33
N LEU A 699 9.05 9.57 28.46
CA LEU A 699 8.48 8.30 28.92
C LEU A 699 7.70 8.53 30.21
N PRO A 700 6.71 7.67 30.52
CA PRO A 700 6.06 7.67 31.83
C PRO A 700 7.07 7.59 32.96
N LYS A 701 6.69 8.14 34.11
CA LYS A 701 7.53 8.25 35.31
C LYS A 701 8.17 6.92 35.71
N GLU A 702 7.45 5.81 35.54
CA GLU A 702 7.90 4.46 35.91
C GLU A 702 8.96 3.89 34.96
N LEU A 703 9.20 4.53 33.82
CA LEU A 703 10.07 4.07 32.73
C LEU A 703 11.20 5.08 32.42
N GLU A 704 11.36 6.13 33.23
CA GLU A 704 12.44 7.10 33.06
C GLU A 704 13.82 6.44 33.24
N GLY A 705 14.71 6.66 32.26
CA GLY A 705 16.10 6.17 32.27
C GLY A 705 16.38 4.96 31.39
N GLU A 706 15.37 4.24 30.91
CA GLU A 706 15.54 3.05 30.05
C GLU A 706 14.88 3.26 28.68
N GLY A 707 15.66 3.30 27.61
CA GLY A 707 15.13 3.12 26.25
C GLY A 707 15.67 4.10 25.21
N ASP A 708 16.17 3.52 24.12
CA ASP A 708 16.40 4.18 22.83
C ASP A 708 15.07 4.48 22.12
N ASP A 709 15.08 5.35 21.11
CA ASP A 709 13.89 5.67 20.33
C ASP A 709 13.36 4.40 19.62
N TYR A 710 12.14 3.99 19.98
CA TYR A 710 11.46 2.86 19.35
C TYR A 710 11.23 3.10 17.87
N VAL A 711 11.83 2.25 17.03
CA VAL A 711 11.55 2.17 15.60
C VAL A 711 10.43 1.14 15.40
N PRO A 712 9.26 1.53 14.87
CA PRO A 712 8.16 0.58 14.63
C PRO A 712 8.59 -0.49 13.64
N VAL A 713 8.41 -1.76 14.01
CA VAL A 713 8.62 -2.93 13.15
C VAL A 713 7.30 -3.68 12.96
N ASP A 714 7.14 -4.35 11.83
CA ASP A 714 5.87 -5.00 11.48
C ASP A 714 5.53 -6.16 12.41
N GLU A 715 6.52 -6.83 12.99
CA GLU A 715 6.31 -7.94 13.93
C GLU A 715 5.58 -7.53 15.21
N ASP A 716 5.74 -6.28 15.63
CA ASP A 716 5.07 -5.73 16.80
C ASP A 716 3.67 -5.21 16.46
N PHE A 717 3.35 -5.03 15.17
CA PHE A 717 2.07 -4.49 14.74
C PHE A 717 0.96 -5.54 14.82
N GLU A 718 -0.11 -5.22 15.53
CA GLU A 718 -1.32 -6.03 15.60
C GLU A 718 -2.54 -5.19 15.24
N MET A 719 -3.31 -5.68 14.27
CA MET A 719 -4.63 -5.16 13.95
C MET A 719 -5.67 -5.84 14.86
N LEU A 720 -6.46 -5.07 15.58
CA LEU A 720 -7.45 -5.62 16.51
C LEU A 720 -8.80 -5.81 15.81
N ASP A 721 -9.40 -6.99 16.03
CA ASP A 721 -10.82 -7.23 15.77
C ASP A 721 -11.58 -7.02 17.09
N ILE A 722 -12.38 -5.96 17.13
CA ILE A 722 -13.03 -5.43 18.34
C ILE A 722 -14.54 -5.44 18.15
N PRO A 723 -15.26 -6.42 18.72
CA PRO A 723 -16.73 -6.46 18.68
C PRO A 723 -17.35 -5.24 19.36
N ALA A 724 -18.53 -4.83 18.91
CA ALA A 724 -19.33 -3.80 19.56
C ALA A 724 -19.51 -4.12 21.06
N GLY A 725 -19.40 -3.09 21.90
CA GLY A 725 -19.48 -3.21 23.35
C GLY A 725 -18.15 -3.43 24.05
N SER A 726 -17.08 -3.73 23.32
CA SER A 726 -15.74 -3.88 23.91
C SER A 726 -15.13 -2.53 24.30
N LEU A 727 -14.34 -2.52 25.37
CA LEU A 727 -13.46 -1.42 25.77
C LEU A 727 -12.01 -1.76 25.35
N VAL A 728 -11.32 -0.80 24.75
CA VAL A 728 -9.87 -0.83 24.53
C VAL A 728 -9.23 0.27 25.38
N LEU A 729 -8.37 -0.13 26.31
CA LEU A 729 -7.49 0.79 27.02
C LEU A 729 -6.25 1.05 26.19
N ILE A 730 -5.84 2.31 26.07
CA ILE A 730 -4.74 2.76 25.22
C ILE A 730 -3.75 3.55 26.08
N HIS A 731 -2.52 3.05 26.21
CA HIS A 731 -1.47 3.80 26.88
C HIS A 731 -1.07 5.01 26.01
N GLY A 732 -0.90 6.20 26.58
CA GLY A 732 -0.70 7.43 25.81
C GLY A 732 0.56 7.48 24.95
N ASN A 733 1.61 6.77 25.36
CA ASN A 733 2.82 6.55 24.56
C ASN A 733 2.75 5.36 23.58
N ALA A 734 1.68 4.56 23.59
CA ALA A 734 1.55 3.44 22.66
C ALA A 734 1.29 3.97 21.24
N LEU A 735 2.15 3.56 20.32
CA LEU A 735 1.97 3.90 18.92
C LEU A 735 0.79 3.10 18.36
N HIS A 736 -0.18 3.81 17.80
CA HIS A 736 -1.37 3.20 17.23
C HIS A 736 -1.89 3.97 16.02
N LYS A 737 -2.65 3.30 15.16
CA LYS A 737 -3.25 3.87 13.94
C LYS A 737 -4.64 3.31 13.67
N SER A 738 -5.37 3.93 12.74
CA SER A 738 -6.55 3.32 12.13
C SER A 738 -6.62 3.60 10.64
N GLU A 739 -6.87 2.57 9.83
CA GLU A 739 -6.94 2.69 8.37
C GLU A 739 -8.20 3.43 7.91
N LYS A 740 -8.22 3.88 6.65
CA LYS A 740 -9.42 4.48 6.03
C LYS A 740 -10.59 3.49 6.08
N ASN A 741 -11.79 3.96 6.42
CA ASN A 741 -12.99 3.14 6.28
C ASN A 741 -13.36 3.04 4.80
N THR A 742 -13.17 1.86 4.22
CA THR A 742 -13.50 1.55 2.83
C THR A 742 -14.79 0.74 2.70
N SER A 743 -15.44 0.43 3.83
CA SER A 743 -16.65 -0.37 3.90
C SER A 743 -17.91 0.47 3.72
N GLU A 744 -19.04 -0.22 3.55
CA GLU A 744 -20.38 0.39 3.46
C GLU A 744 -20.98 0.70 4.85
N GLN A 745 -20.30 0.35 5.94
CA GLN A 745 -20.78 0.55 7.30
C GLN A 745 -19.94 1.59 8.03
N SER A 746 -20.56 2.42 8.86
CA SER A 746 -19.85 3.31 9.77
C SER A 746 -19.15 2.48 10.85
N ARG A 747 -18.16 3.09 11.52
CA ARG A 747 -17.56 2.52 12.72
C ARG A 747 -17.61 3.58 13.82
N PHE A 748 -18.74 3.66 14.51
CA PHE A 748 -18.87 4.54 15.67
C PHE A 748 -18.07 3.98 16.83
N ALA A 749 -17.26 4.86 17.42
CA ALA A 749 -16.57 4.58 18.67
C ALA A 749 -16.62 5.80 19.56
N TYR A 750 -16.85 5.59 20.84
CA TYR A 750 -16.75 6.64 21.84
C TYR A 750 -15.39 6.53 22.52
N THR A 751 -14.66 7.62 22.68
CA THR A 751 -13.39 7.62 23.41
C THR A 751 -13.29 8.78 24.35
N PHE A 752 -12.69 8.57 25.51
CA PHE A 752 -12.27 9.65 26.40
C PHE A 752 -10.85 9.40 26.91
N HIS A 753 -10.17 10.47 27.29
CA HIS A 753 -8.77 10.41 27.74
C HIS A 753 -8.65 10.92 29.16
N VAL A 754 -7.82 10.23 29.95
CA VAL A 754 -7.55 10.55 31.34
C VAL A 754 -6.07 10.85 31.51
N ILE A 755 -5.75 11.87 32.31
CA ILE A 755 -4.39 12.24 32.71
C ILE A 755 -4.28 12.24 34.24
N GLU A 756 -3.05 12.24 34.74
CA GLU A 756 -2.76 12.37 36.18
C GLU A 756 -2.72 13.85 36.59
N GLY A 757 -3.52 14.23 37.58
CA GLY A 757 -3.58 15.58 38.16
C GLY A 757 -2.85 15.74 39.50
N ALA A 758 -2.28 14.65 40.04
CA ALA A 758 -1.56 14.68 41.30
C ALA A 758 -0.22 15.43 41.20
N GLU A 759 0.31 15.82 42.37
CA GLU A 759 1.62 16.48 42.46
C GLU A 759 2.72 15.63 41.78
N GLY A 760 3.51 16.29 40.94
CA GLY A 760 4.59 15.66 40.17
C GLY A 760 4.21 15.25 38.74
N TRP A 761 3.02 15.63 38.26
CA TRP A 761 2.64 15.61 36.85
C TRP A 761 2.18 17.01 36.43
N ASN A 762 2.99 17.68 35.61
CA ASN A 762 2.70 19.05 35.18
C ASN A 762 1.86 19.03 33.90
N TYR A 763 0.66 19.60 33.94
CA TYR A 763 -0.13 19.85 32.74
C TYR A 763 0.38 21.10 32.04
N ASP A 764 0.78 20.97 30.77
CA ASP A 764 1.45 22.05 30.08
C ASP A 764 0.47 23.10 29.52
N GLU A 765 0.70 24.36 29.85
CA GLU A 765 -0.13 25.51 29.46
C GLU A 765 -0.18 25.77 27.95
N ARG A 766 0.77 25.20 27.18
CA ARG A 766 0.76 25.27 25.72
C ARG A 766 -0.07 24.17 25.07
N ASN A 767 -0.58 23.18 25.81
CA ASN A 767 -1.44 22.16 25.22
C ASN A 767 -2.61 22.80 24.46
N TRP A 768 -2.96 22.23 23.31
CA TRP A 768 -4.05 22.76 22.48
C TRP A 768 -5.37 22.83 23.25
N LEU A 769 -5.63 21.85 24.13
CA LEU A 769 -6.78 21.84 25.03
C LEU A 769 -6.38 22.46 26.35
N GLN A 770 -7.21 23.36 26.86
CA GLN A 770 -7.03 24.00 28.17
C GLN A 770 -8.26 23.73 29.03
N PRO A 771 -8.12 23.71 30.36
CA PRO A 771 -9.26 23.56 31.25
C PRO A 771 -10.26 24.71 31.06
N PRO A 772 -11.54 24.50 31.41
CA PRO A 772 -12.54 25.56 31.31
C PRO A 772 -12.15 26.79 32.15
N GLU A 773 -12.40 27.99 31.60
CA GLU A 773 -12.07 29.27 32.26
C GLU A 773 -12.88 29.53 33.53
N ASN A 774 -13.94 28.75 33.79
CA ASN A 774 -14.80 28.87 34.96
C ASN A 774 -14.12 28.44 36.28
N GLY A 775 -12.87 27.96 36.23
CA GLY A 775 -12.08 27.58 37.40
C GLY A 775 -12.36 26.18 37.96
N GLU A 776 -13.26 25.41 37.35
CA GLU A 776 -13.61 24.06 37.81
C GLU A 776 -12.53 23.01 37.44
N GLY A 777 -11.66 23.34 36.48
CA GLY A 777 -10.63 22.43 35.97
C GLY A 777 -11.21 21.26 35.17
N PHE A 778 -10.40 20.21 34.96
CA PHE A 778 -10.85 19.00 34.28
C PHE A 778 -11.71 18.11 35.19
N THR A 779 -12.73 17.48 34.59
CA THR A 779 -13.66 16.57 35.27
C THR A 779 -12.90 15.45 35.96
N ARG A 780 -13.17 15.21 37.24
CA ARG A 780 -12.55 14.10 37.99
C ARG A 780 -13.22 12.79 37.64
N LEU A 781 -12.42 11.74 37.43
CA LEU A 781 -12.95 10.38 37.27
C LEU A 781 -13.32 9.75 38.62
N TYR A 782 -12.62 10.13 39.70
CA TYR A 782 -13.01 9.76 41.06
C TYR A 782 -14.08 10.71 41.58
N ALA A 783 -15.14 10.16 42.17
CA ALA A 783 -16.19 10.93 42.80
C ALA A 783 -15.69 11.52 44.14
N GLY A 784 -15.63 12.85 44.25
CA GLY A 784 -15.26 13.57 45.48
C GLY A 784 -13.76 13.69 45.76
N LYS A 785 -13.37 14.66 46.59
CA LYS A 785 -12.02 14.73 47.19
C LYS A 785 -11.96 13.66 48.28
N GLU A 786 -11.17 12.60 48.09
CA GLU A 786 -10.67 11.81 49.22
C GLU A 786 -9.58 12.59 49.96
#